data_AF-A0A6H9UPB6-F1
#
_entry.id   AF-A0A6H9UPB6-F1
#
_cell.length_a   1.000
_cell.length_b   1.000
_cell.length_c   1.000
_cell.angle_alpha   90.00
_cell.angle_beta   90.00
_cell.angle_gamma   90.00
#
_symmetry.space_group_name_H-M   'P 1'
#
loop_
_entity.id
_entity.type
_entity.pdbx_description
1 polymer ?
#
loop_
_entity_poly.entity_id
_entity_poly.type
_entity_poly.pdbx_seq_one_letter_code
_entity_poly.pdbx_strand_id
1 'polypeptide(L)'
;MKVVDRGNGAVDLVVTPDAGFLADPATQYPVTVDPSTSALANTFDTYVQQGETGDLSTDTELDFGNPGTKNADGTPRTARAFITWNTSAFQDALIVDTNLSLYNFHSGNTDCSAQEWAVWDTGAASTSSRWTAQPTWNKQYHSSTQTTGNPDCASQPDRWINADVDTLVQTWASAKATRGTMGLRAATDDVKAWKRVNSANAASNQPKLSVTYNYRPSDGTKREAGSPFKSYAGVWAVNTTTPTLRDTFTDPDGDRVNGTFQVYDASTDKPITTAAGDGLIVSDFADSGKPVSVQVPAGQLKDGKTYKFRTNAYDGTHYNTSWSPWVQFVVDTTAPGEPSPVTSAQYPEGGYGGGAGTAGTWMATTASDANRLQYRVDGEDADPEADIPASGTWQTVNTTTSGSSTTGSFSTTPAADGAHHVETRAVDRADNTGTGNEYGFIAGSAPASRPHKVDIALPEPKKDAPDPADWNNPYPAFGWDGWESLTSLGKVKENLPALLPMKKRTIKAGDVTLTIAPEKKRNPLAAEALKAYKAQSRQNTAAPRAPSAYTGPLLDKSWCDTTDMNQKSFIRRSEACLLFTWGAEATSDRGVFRQYWEVMWQVKLDPKGKAIRTFVQMTPLMPTVQEQWPSSPKAMAWNVVTGCANSGCTSGMGFDWESGRGPSWSSGLDSHLAQGTADFSWDGSLNNASGPKDKDKSKALELAMGAFFTTDSPGLVVTKPNVSAGPFEVRCDKVYGDGGCVIPSYSPGYAMNSKRYPAAAAHAWLIQNRLKPEFFGQTPVTALHYMPNKTRNSGGNNNAGRSENSNRYRVCRGAAANAMVYHPKTALHPGLADSNKDIRSCDEYTFNSTYESAGMPAAEGGKNPKPVSDAKQGRECVQTYETKLSDGTFKLYDDERFAAPTWDETCGRSSLSRNVNSGSMSHWGTFASTFRMLDKDTYWVDIQGLKDCDTTTDTVKCTMKP
;
A
#
# COMPACT_ATOMS: atom_id res chain seq x y z
N MET A 1 -7.92 -29.71 54.90
CA MET A 1 -7.41 -28.44 54.33
C MET A 1 -7.44 -28.55 52.82
N LYS A 2 -7.92 -27.53 52.12
CA LYS A 2 -8.00 -27.49 50.66
C LYS A 2 -7.27 -26.26 50.16
N VAL A 3 -6.37 -26.48 49.21
CA VAL A 3 -5.72 -25.42 48.44
C VAL A 3 -6.67 -25.03 47.31
N VAL A 4 -7.09 -23.76 47.27
CA VAL A 4 -7.91 -23.23 46.17
C VAL A 4 -7.09 -22.19 45.43
N ASP A 5 -6.70 -22.54 44.21
CA ASP A 5 -6.01 -21.65 43.28
C ASP A 5 -7.03 -20.65 42.70
N ARG A 6 -6.75 -19.35 42.86
CA ARG A 6 -7.55 -18.24 42.32
C ARG A 6 -6.97 -17.67 41.02
N GLY A 7 -5.85 -18.21 40.54
CA GLY A 7 -5.06 -17.64 39.45
C GLY A 7 -4.16 -16.48 39.90
N ASN A 8 -3.19 -16.12 39.06
CA ASN A 8 -2.20 -15.04 39.30
C ASN A 8 -1.42 -15.17 40.62
N GLY A 9 -1.11 -16.40 41.04
CA GLY A 9 -0.35 -16.68 42.27
C GLY A 9 -1.16 -16.52 43.57
N ALA A 10 -2.45 -16.18 43.50
CA ALA A 10 -3.29 -16.07 44.67
C ALA A 10 -3.85 -17.45 45.07
N VAL A 11 -3.52 -17.91 46.28
CA VAL A 11 -3.98 -19.18 46.84
C VAL A 11 -4.76 -18.93 48.13
N ASP A 12 -5.98 -19.46 48.20
CA ASP A 12 -6.72 -19.54 49.46
C ASP A 12 -6.44 -20.90 50.13
N LEU A 13 -5.98 -20.86 51.38
CA LEU A 13 -5.88 -22.05 52.22
C LEU A 13 -7.17 -22.22 53.02
N VAL A 14 -8.09 -23.05 52.50
CA VAL A 14 -9.37 -23.28 53.15
C VAL A 14 -9.23 -24.41 54.17
N VAL A 15 -9.35 -24.06 55.45
CA VAL A 15 -9.39 -25.03 56.55
C VAL A 15 -10.83 -25.23 56.97
N THR A 16 -11.33 -26.47 56.86
CA THR A 16 -12.66 -26.87 57.33
C THR A 16 -12.45 -27.78 58.54
N PRO A 17 -12.75 -27.33 59.77
CA PRO A 17 -12.72 -28.19 60.94
C PRO A 17 -13.74 -29.32 60.80
N ASP A 18 -13.47 -30.47 61.41
CA ASP A 18 -14.41 -31.58 61.40
C ASP A 18 -15.72 -31.19 62.12
N ALA A 19 -16.85 -31.38 61.44
CA ALA A 19 -18.15 -30.97 61.97
C ALA A 19 -18.59 -31.80 63.18
N GLY A 20 -18.13 -33.05 63.29
CA GLY A 20 -18.36 -33.92 64.45
C GLY A 20 -17.57 -33.44 65.67
N PHE A 21 -16.30 -33.05 65.47
CA PHE A 21 -15.46 -32.44 66.50
C PHE A 21 -16.07 -31.13 67.05
N LEU A 22 -16.58 -30.26 66.18
CA LEU A 22 -17.26 -29.04 66.62
C LEU A 22 -18.59 -29.32 67.34
N ALA A 23 -19.28 -30.40 66.97
CA ALA A 23 -20.57 -30.77 67.58
C ALA A 23 -20.43 -31.65 68.85
N ASP A 24 -19.23 -32.10 69.19
CA ASP A 24 -18.98 -32.95 70.36
C ASP A 24 -19.22 -32.17 71.67
N PRO A 25 -20.09 -32.65 72.59
CA PRO A 25 -20.32 -32.02 73.90
C PRO A 25 -19.07 -31.85 74.76
N ALA A 26 -18.00 -32.61 74.50
CA ALA A 26 -16.72 -32.50 75.19
C ALA A 26 -15.83 -31.36 74.63
N THR A 27 -16.15 -30.79 73.47
CA THR A 27 -15.38 -29.71 72.86
C THR A 27 -15.62 -28.39 73.59
N GLN A 28 -14.56 -27.82 74.16
CA GLN A 28 -14.61 -26.53 74.85
C GLN A 28 -14.26 -25.38 73.91
N TYR A 29 -15.07 -24.32 73.97
CA TYR A 29 -14.95 -23.16 73.10
C TYR A 29 -14.31 -21.95 73.81
N PRO A 30 -13.54 -21.11 73.10
CA PRO A 30 -13.34 -21.10 71.65
C PRO A 30 -12.37 -22.18 71.14
N VAL A 31 -12.70 -22.81 70.00
CA VAL A 31 -11.81 -23.71 69.27
C VAL A 31 -10.83 -22.88 68.44
N THR A 32 -9.53 -23.01 68.72
CA THR A 32 -8.46 -22.39 67.92
C THR A 32 -8.05 -23.34 66.79
N VAL A 33 -8.15 -22.87 65.55
CA VAL A 33 -7.66 -23.59 64.37
C VAL A 33 -6.31 -22.98 63.99
N ASP A 34 -5.22 -23.62 64.39
CA ASP A 34 -3.85 -23.21 64.09
C ASP A 34 -3.30 -24.05 62.91
N PRO A 35 -3.23 -23.52 61.68
CA PRO A 35 -2.56 -24.22 60.58
C PRO A 35 -1.06 -24.30 60.92
N SER A 36 -0.63 -25.42 61.50
CA SER A 36 0.75 -25.61 61.96
C SER A 36 1.76 -25.29 60.86
N THR A 37 2.80 -24.52 61.20
CA THR A 37 4.06 -24.38 60.45
C THR A 37 4.89 -25.67 60.50
N SER A 38 4.27 -26.83 60.22
CA SER A 38 4.89 -28.17 60.29
C SER A 38 6.18 -28.33 59.47
N ALA A 39 6.44 -27.40 58.54
CA ALA A 39 7.70 -27.29 57.83
C ALA A 39 8.92 -26.97 58.73
N LEU A 40 8.73 -26.21 59.81
CA LEU A 40 9.78 -25.75 60.75
C LEU A 40 9.57 -26.29 62.16
N ALA A 41 9.19 -27.56 62.26
CA ALA A 41 8.97 -28.20 63.56
C ALA A 41 10.26 -28.26 64.39
N ASN A 42 10.11 -28.07 65.70
CA ASN A 42 11.10 -28.52 66.66
C ASN A 42 11.11 -30.06 66.63
N THR A 43 12.18 -30.62 66.10
CA THR A 43 12.33 -32.08 65.87
C THR A 43 12.96 -32.81 67.05
N PHE A 44 13.64 -32.10 67.94
CA PHE A 44 14.24 -32.63 69.16
C PHE A 44 14.68 -31.49 70.07
N ASP A 45 14.30 -31.52 71.34
CA ASP A 45 14.88 -30.67 72.36
C ASP A 45 15.18 -31.44 73.64
N THR A 46 16.11 -30.90 74.42
CA THR A 46 16.50 -31.43 75.74
C THR A 46 17.27 -30.34 76.48
N TYR A 47 17.42 -30.49 77.79
CA TYR A 47 18.38 -29.72 78.57
C TYR A 47 19.31 -30.65 79.33
N VAL A 48 20.48 -30.14 79.67
CA VAL A 48 21.46 -30.81 80.50
C VAL A 48 21.66 -30.01 81.77
N GLN A 49 21.70 -30.67 82.91
CA GLN A 49 21.82 -30.02 84.21
C GLN A 49 22.89 -30.71 85.07
N GLN A 50 23.68 -29.91 85.79
CA GLN A 50 24.68 -30.44 86.72
C GLN A 50 24.05 -31.33 87.77
N GLY A 51 24.55 -32.56 87.90
CA GLY A 51 24.04 -33.56 88.84
C GLY A 51 23.00 -34.51 88.24
N GLU A 52 22.42 -34.18 87.08
CA GLU A 52 21.46 -35.06 86.39
C GLU A 52 22.16 -36.12 85.55
N THR A 53 21.71 -37.37 85.69
CA THR A 53 22.25 -38.54 84.97
C THR A 53 21.24 -39.19 84.01
N GLY A 54 19.96 -38.79 84.08
CA GLY A 54 18.87 -39.27 83.24
C GLY A 54 18.76 -38.54 81.89
N ASP A 55 17.95 -39.10 80.99
CA ASP A 55 17.49 -38.42 79.79
C ASP A 55 16.35 -37.46 80.16
N LEU A 56 16.46 -36.21 79.73
CA LEU A 56 15.51 -35.13 80.02
C LEU A 56 14.76 -34.67 78.75
N SER A 57 14.92 -35.38 77.62
CA SER A 57 14.25 -35.04 76.36
C SER A 57 12.73 -35.28 76.35
N THR A 58 12.18 -35.92 77.37
CA THR A 58 10.73 -36.11 77.55
C THR A 58 10.08 -35.07 78.46
N ASP A 59 10.88 -34.20 79.09
CA ASP A 59 10.34 -33.16 79.98
C ASP A 59 9.52 -32.15 79.19
N THR A 60 8.52 -31.56 79.86
CA THR A 60 7.66 -30.51 79.28
C THR A 60 8.30 -29.12 79.32
N GLU A 61 9.54 -29.01 79.79
CA GLU A 61 10.27 -27.77 79.95
C GLU A 61 11.73 -27.88 79.51
N LEU A 62 12.33 -26.73 79.24
CA LEU A 62 13.74 -26.53 78.94
C LEU A 62 14.31 -25.50 79.90
N ASP A 63 15.38 -25.90 80.56
CA ASP A 63 15.98 -25.14 81.65
C ASP A 63 17.35 -24.59 81.26
N PHE A 64 17.61 -23.32 81.59
CA PHE A 64 18.92 -22.72 81.38
C PHE A 64 19.28 -21.64 82.41
N GLY A 65 20.51 -21.71 82.92
CA GLY A 65 21.04 -20.85 84.00
C GLY A 65 21.21 -21.60 85.33
N ASN A 66 21.39 -20.88 86.44
CA ASN A 66 21.60 -21.48 87.77
C ASN A 66 20.34 -21.37 88.64
N PRO A 67 19.66 -22.47 89.01
CA PRO A 67 18.42 -22.42 89.81
C PRO A 67 18.62 -22.04 91.28
N GLY A 68 19.87 -21.76 91.72
CA GLY A 68 20.18 -21.40 93.11
C GLY A 68 20.25 -22.59 94.08
N THR A 69 20.12 -23.81 93.57
CA THR A 69 20.26 -25.06 94.33
C THR A 69 21.60 -25.75 94.03
N LYS A 70 22.05 -26.62 94.94
CA LYS A 70 23.32 -27.35 94.85
C LYS A 70 23.10 -28.86 94.91
N ASN A 71 24.00 -29.61 94.28
CA ASN A 71 24.11 -31.05 94.40
C ASN A 71 24.69 -31.46 95.77
N ALA A 72 24.61 -32.74 96.10
CA ALA A 72 25.17 -33.29 97.34
C ALA A 72 26.69 -33.07 97.47
N ASP A 73 27.40 -32.90 96.35
CA ASP A 73 28.84 -32.59 96.28
C ASP A 73 29.15 -31.08 96.35
N GLY A 74 28.14 -30.22 96.50
CA GLY A 74 28.27 -28.77 96.63
C GLY A 74 28.36 -27.99 95.31
N THR A 75 28.35 -28.67 94.15
CA THR A 75 28.30 -28.01 92.83
C THR A 75 26.91 -27.37 92.59
N PRO A 76 26.83 -26.23 91.89
CA PRO A 76 25.54 -25.66 91.49
C PRO A 76 24.80 -26.60 90.54
N ARG A 77 23.48 -26.47 90.44
CA ARG A 77 22.64 -27.24 89.52
C ARG A 77 22.35 -26.49 88.22
N THR A 78 23.38 -25.87 87.62
CA THR A 78 23.25 -25.07 86.39
C THR A 78 22.77 -25.93 85.21
N ALA A 79 21.85 -25.40 84.40
CA ALA A 79 21.34 -26.04 83.20
C ALA A 79 21.66 -25.28 81.91
N ARG A 80 21.61 -26.00 80.79
CA ARG A 80 21.70 -25.48 79.41
C ARG A 80 20.75 -26.28 78.52
N ALA A 81 20.03 -25.60 77.64
CA ALA A 81 19.06 -26.24 76.75
C ALA A 81 19.57 -26.33 75.31
N PHE A 82 19.04 -27.28 74.54
CA PHE A 82 19.34 -27.50 73.14
C PHE A 82 18.06 -27.75 72.36
N ILE A 83 17.97 -27.18 71.16
CA ILE A 83 16.81 -27.32 70.27
C ILE A 83 17.29 -27.64 68.86
N THR A 84 16.63 -28.59 68.19
CA THR A 84 16.89 -28.99 66.81
C THR A 84 15.67 -28.73 65.94
N TRP A 85 15.82 -27.91 64.91
CA TRP A 85 14.76 -27.52 63.98
C TRP A 85 14.84 -28.30 62.66
N ASN A 86 13.70 -28.62 62.05
CA ASN A 86 13.64 -28.99 60.64
C ASN A 86 13.87 -27.74 59.78
N THR A 87 14.85 -27.78 58.88
CA THR A 87 15.22 -26.63 58.02
C THR A 87 15.07 -26.94 56.53
N SER A 88 14.51 -28.11 56.19
CA SER A 88 14.41 -28.59 54.81
C SER A 88 13.63 -27.65 53.88
N ALA A 89 12.69 -26.85 54.43
CA ALA A 89 11.83 -25.97 53.65
C ALA A 89 12.52 -24.72 53.07
N PHE A 90 13.70 -24.34 53.58
CA PHE A 90 14.42 -23.13 53.17
C PHE A 90 15.89 -23.41 52.79
N GLN A 91 16.21 -24.63 52.38
CA GLN A 91 17.57 -24.99 51.95
C GLN A 91 17.98 -24.12 50.75
N ASP A 92 19.14 -23.47 50.83
CA ASP A 92 19.64 -22.53 49.81
C ASP A 92 18.85 -21.21 49.69
N ALA A 93 17.90 -20.96 50.58
CA ALA A 93 17.16 -19.70 50.60
C ALA A 93 17.99 -18.54 51.18
N LEU A 94 17.57 -17.34 50.84
CA LEU A 94 18.04 -16.10 51.44
C LEU A 94 17.11 -15.73 52.57
N ILE A 95 17.65 -15.70 53.78
CA ILE A 95 16.89 -15.38 54.99
C ILE A 95 16.70 -13.86 55.04
N VAL A 96 15.43 -13.45 55.11
CA VAL A 96 15.02 -12.05 55.16
C VAL A 96 14.82 -11.59 56.60
N ASP A 97 14.18 -12.43 57.43
CA ASP A 97 13.86 -12.14 58.84
C ASP A 97 13.52 -13.44 59.59
N THR A 98 13.87 -13.52 60.88
CA THR A 98 13.61 -14.67 61.74
C THR A 98 13.26 -14.27 63.16
N ASN A 99 12.50 -15.12 63.83
CA ASN A 99 12.18 -14.94 65.24
C ASN A 99 12.13 -16.28 65.98
N LEU A 100 13.04 -16.48 66.94
CA LEU A 100 12.96 -17.57 67.92
C LEU A 100 12.11 -17.11 69.09
N SER A 101 10.95 -17.74 69.29
CA SER A 101 10.05 -17.47 70.42
C SER A 101 10.02 -18.63 71.40
N LEU A 102 10.31 -18.35 72.67
CA LEU A 102 10.28 -19.31 73.77
C LEU A 102 9.29 -18.85 74.84
N TYR A 103 8.36 -19.71 75.27
CA TYR A 103 7.38 -19.33 76.29
C TYR A 103 8.00 -19.47 77.67
N ASN A 104 8.34 -18.35 78.30
CA ASN A 104 9.03 -18.32 79.58
C ASN A 104 8.02 -18.14 80.71
N PHE A 105 7.85 -19.22 81.49
CA PHE A 105 6.91 -19.31 82.61
C PHE A 105 7.62 -19.28 83.99
N HIS A 106 8.96 -19.21 84.00
CA HIS A 106 9.74 -19.07 85.22
C HIS A 106 11.05 -18.31 84.98
N SER A 107 11.33 -17.28 85.78
CA SER A 107 12.65 -16.64 85.85
C SER A 107 13.09 -16.46 87.32
N GLY A 108 14.40 -16.54 87.60
CA GLY A 108 14.96 -16.43 88.96
C GLY A 108 15.10 -14.99 89.51
N ASN A 109 14.70 -13.97 88.76
CA ASN A 109 14.99 -12.56 89.02
C ASN A 109 14.04 -11.91 90.04
N THR A 110 14.42 -11.81 91.31
CA THR A 110 13.56 -11.22 92.35
C THR A 110 13.47 -9.69 92.34
N ASP A 111 14.28 -9.01 91.52
CA ASP A 111 14.32 -7.55 91.41
C ASP A 111 13.68 -7.03 90.12
N CYS A 112 13.02 -7.91 89.37
CA CYS A 112 12.38 -7.63 88.09
C CYS A 112 13.34 -7.05 87.03
N SER A 113 14.65 -7.24 87.21
CA SER A 113 15.64 -6.85 86.21
C SER A 113 15.60 -7.78 85.00
N ALA A 114 15.94 -7.23 83.83
CA ALA A 114 16.15 -8.00 82.61
C ALA A 114 17.43 -8.83 82.74
N GLN A 115 17.37 -10.11 82.35
CA GLN A 115 18.44 -11.07 82.49
C GLN A 115 18.81 -11.64 81.13
N GLU A 116 20.08 -11.47 80.75
CA GLU A 116 20.57 -11.85 79.43
C GLU A 116 20.72 -13.37 79.29
N TRP A 117 20.30 -13.88 78.13
CA TRP A 117 20.53 -15.24 77.67
C TRP A 117 21.00 -15.23 76.21
N ALA A 118 21.75 -16.25 75.84
CA ALA A 118 22.43 -16.32 74.55
C ALA A 118 22.01 -17.56 73.74
N VAL A 119 21.94 -17.37 72.42
CA VAL A 119 21.72 -18.42 71.42
C VAL A 119 23.05 -18.74 70.73
N TRP A 120 23.39 -20.02 70.71
CA TRP A 120 24.62 -20.54 70.14
C TRP A 120 24.36 -21.57 69.06
N ASP A 121 25.24 -21.62 68.07
CA ASP A 121 25.40 -22.79 67.22
C ASP A 121 26.05 -23.93 68.03
N THR A 122 25.48 -25.12 67.91
CA THR A 122 25.92 -26.30 68.66
C THR A 122 25.87 -27.55 67.79
N GLY A 123 26.61 -28.60 68.18
CA GLY A 123 26.37 -29.94 67.66
C GLY A 123 24.96 -30.45 68.01
N ALA A 124 24.51 -31.52 67.36
CA ALA A 124 23.20 -32.11 67.62
C ALA A 124 23.12 -32.74 69.03
N ALA A 125 22.10 -32.36 69.79
CA ALA A 125 21.74 -33.05 71.02
C ALA A 125 21.03 -34.38 70.74
N SER A 126 21.07 -35.29 71.71
CA SER A 126 20.36 -36.57 71.66
C SER A 126 19.91 -36.99 73.06
N THR A 127 19.19 -38.11 73.17
CA THR A 127 18.76 -38.70 74.45
C THR A 127 19.94 -39.08 75.37
N SER A 128 21.17 -39.14 74.85
CA SER A 128 22.39 -39.36 75.64
C SER A 128 23.09 -38.07 76.08
N SER A 129 22.59 -36.88 75.75
CA SER A 129 23.18 -35.61 76.17
C SER A 129 23.18 -35.47 77.70
N ARG A 130 24.32 -35.15 78.30
CA ARG A 130 24.48 -34.93 79.76
C ARG A 130 25.35 -33.72 80.03
N TRP A 131 25.37 -33.22 81.27
CA TRP A 131 26.23 -32.09 81.63
C TRP A 131 27.71 -32.34 81.32
N THR A 132 28.18 -33.58 81.53
CA THR A 132 29.56 -34.01 81.25
C THR A 132 29.80 -34.44 79.80
N ALA A 133 28.73 -34.54 78.98
CA ALA A 133 28.76 -35.00 77.59
C ALA A 133 27.82 -34.14 76.73
N GLN A 134 28.05 -32.82 76.74
CA GLN A 134 27.25 -31.87 75.97
C GLN A 134 27.67 -31.89 74.50
N PRO A 135 26.76 -31.56 73.57
CA PRO A 135 27.16 -31.18 72.22
C PRO A 135 28.18 -30.03 72.24
N THR A 136 29.07 -30.00 71.25
CA THR A 136 30.07 -28.93 71.11
C THR A 136 29.37 -27.58 70.94
N TRP A 137 29.79 -26.57 71.70
CA TRP A 137 29.33 -25.19 71.55
C TRP A 137 30.31 -24.44 70.65
N ASN A 138 29.87 -24.04 69.46
CA ASN A 138 30.76 -23.52 68.43
C ASN A 138 30.88 -22.00 68.50
N LYS A 139 29.77 -21.28 68.30
CA LYS A 139 29.75 -19.83 68.18
C LYS A 139 28.44 -19.23 68.69
N GLN A 140 28.53 -18.10 69.38
CA GLN A 140 27.34 -17.29 69.73
C GLN A 140 26.85 -16.53 68.50
N TYR A 141 25.53 -16.56 68.26
CA TYR A 141 24.91 -15.84 67.16
C TYR A 141 23.99 -14.71 67.62
N HIS A 142 23.40 -14.80 68.81
CA HIS A 142 22.56 -13.73 69.37
C HIS A 142 22.54 -13.75 70.91
N SER A 143 22.16 -12.65 71.52
CA SER A 143 21.72 -12.60 72.92
C SER A 143 20.50 -11.70 73.10
N SER A 144 19.64 -12.05 74.06
CA SER A 144 18.41 -11.34 74.37
C SER A 144 18.32 -11.11 75.88
N THR A 145 17.82 -9.95 76.27
CA THR A 145 17.58 -9.59 77.67
C THR A 145 16.12 -9.82 78.09
N GLN A 146 15.25 -10.22 77.15
CA GLN A 146 13.84 -10.44 77.43
C GLN A 146 13.66 -11.47 78.55
N THR A 147 12.90 -11.09 79.58
CA THR A 147 12.75 -11.84 80.83
C THR A 147 11.31 -11.74 81.31
N THR A 148 10.68 -12.90 81.51
CA THR A 148 9.28 -13.04 81.91
C THR A 148 9.11 -14.27 82.84
N GLY A 149 7.90 -14.46 83.37
CA GLY A 149 7.55 -15.63 84.16
C GLY A 149 7.97 -15.60 85.63
N ASN A 150 8.28 -14.43 86.21
CA ASN A 150 8.50 -14.36 87.66
C ASN A 150 7.20 -13.93 88.38
N PRO A 151 6.61 -14.79 89.24
CA PRO A 151 5.37 -14.47 89.95
C PRO A 151 5.49 -13.27 90.91
N ASP A 152 6.69 -12.95 91.40
CA ASP A 152 6.95 -11.79 92.27
C ASP A 152 7.06 -10.47 91.47
N CYS A 153 7.06 -10.55 90.13
CA CYS A 153 7.18 -9.42 89.23
C CYS A 153 5.93 -9.24 88.36
N ALA A 154 4.96 -8.46 88.83
CA ALA A 154 3.70 -8.22 88.11
C ALA A 154 3.88 -7.63 86.69
N SER A 155 5.00 -6.96 86.40
CA SER A 155 5.34 -6.43 85.07
C SER A 155 5.90 -7.48 84.10
N GLN A 156 6.23 -8.69 84.58
CA GLN A 156 6.87 -9.77 83.84
C GLN A 156 6.10 -11.11 83.97
N PRO A 157 4.80 -11.16 83.62
CA PRO A 157 4.01 -12.39 83.68
C PRO A 157 4.48 -13.42 82.64
N ASP A 158 4.05 -14.67 82.75
CA ASP A 158 4.35 -15.76 81.80
C ASP A 158 4.04 -15.34 80.35
N ARG A 159 5.09 -15.21 79.54
CA ARG A 159 5.02 -14.67 78.17
C ARG A 159 6.17 -15.17 77.32
N TRP A 160 6.03 -14.97 76.01
CA TRP A 160 7.09 -15.23 75.03
C TRP A 160 8.28 -14.28 75.23
N ILE A 161 9.48 -14.87 75.28
CA ILE A 161 10.76 -14.18 75.10
C ILE A 161 11.30 -14.51 73.72
N ASN A 162 11.95 -13.54 73.09
CA ASN A 162 12.32 -13.61 71.69
C ASN A 162 13.82 -13.37 71.46
N ALA A 163 14.35 -13.96 70.40
CA ALA A 163 15.69 -13.72 69.88
C ALA A 163 15.68 -13.69 68.35
N ASP A 164 16.38 -12.73 67.77
CA ASP A 164 16.64 -12.64 66.33
C ASP A 164 17.79 -13.58 65.99
N VAL A 165 17.53 -14.57 65.13
CA VAL A 165 18.48 -15.63 64.79
C VAL A 165 18.82 -15.63 63.30
N ASP A 166 18.69 -14.49 62.62
CA ASP A 166 18.79 -14.37 61.16
C ASP A 166 20.10 -14.95 60.65
N THR A 167 21.19 -14.54 61.29
CA THR A 167 22.55 -14.94 60.91
C THR A 167 22.81 -16.43 61.16
N LEU A 168 22.22 -17.03 62.20
CA LEU A 168 22.36 -18.46 62.49
C LEU A 168 21.56 -19.27 61.46
N VAL A 169 20.30 -18.90 61.23
CA VAL A 169 19.42 -19.58 60.28
C VAL A 169 19.95 -19.46 58.85
N GLN A 170 20.52 -18.31 58.47
CA GLN A 170 21.20 -18.14 57.18
C GLN A 170 22.36 -19.13 57.00
N THR A 171 23.09 -19.48 58.07
CA THR A 171 24.15 -20.49 57.95
C THR A 171 23.58 -21.87 57.63
N TRP A 172 22.44 -22.24 58.22
CA TRP A 172 21.76 -23.51 57.93
C TRP A 172 21.22 -23.55 56.51
N ALA A 173 20.59 -22.46 56.07
CA ALA A 173 20.09 -22.30 54.71
C ALA A 173 21.22 -22.44 53.68
N SER A 174 22.31 -21.68 53.87
CA SER A 174 23.48 -21.69 52.96
C SER A 174 24.20 -23.04 52.92
N ALA A 175 24.24 -23.76 54.04
CA ALA A 175 24.78 -25.11 54.12
C ALA A 175 23.84 -26.19 53.53
N LYS A 176 22.63 -25.79 53.12
CA LYS A 176 21.55 -26.69 52.68
C LYS A 176 21.27 -27.76 53.74
N ALA A 177 21.35 -27.40 55.01
CA ALA A 177 21.12 -28.33 56.10
C ALA A 177 19.64 -28.75 56.14
N THR A 178 19.38 -30.04 56.38
CA THR A 178 18.01 -30.54 56.63
C THR A 178 17.59 -30.35 58.09
N ARG A 179 18.56 -30.11 59.00
CA ARG A 179 18.35 -29.83 60.41
C ARG A 179 19.29 -28.73 60.90
N GLY A 180 18.77 -27.80 61.70
CA GLY A 180 19.54 -26.74 62.37
C GLY A 180 19.53 -26.94 63.89
N THR A 181 20.69 -26.85 64.53
CA THR A 181 20.87 -27.15 65.96
C THR A 181 21.35 -25.93 66.72
N MET A 182 20.68 -25.59 67.83
CA MET A 182 21.03 -24.44 68.64
C MET A 182 21.07 -24.78 70.13
N GLY A 183 21.93 -24.09 70.87
CA GLY A 183 22.03 -24.14 72.33
C GLY A 183 21.59 -22.83 72.98
N LEU A 184 20.94 -22.94 74.12
CA LEU A 184 20.47 -21.84 74.95
C LEU A 184 21.18 -21.87 76.31
N ARG A 185 21.70 -20.72 76.73
CA ARG A 185 22.31 -20.57 78.06
C ARG A 185 22.07 -19.18 78.64
N ALA A 186 21.98 -19.08 79.96
CA ALA A 186 22.10 -17.80 80.64
C ALA A 186 23.48 -17.18 80.37
N ALA A 187 23.56 -15.86 80.32
CA ALA A 187 24.82 -15.15 80.09
C ALA A 187 25.77 -15.24 81.30
N THR A 188 25.21 -15.41 82.51
CA THR A 188 25.94 -15.52 83.77
C THR A 188 25.41 -16.69 84.61
N ASP A 189 26.18 -17.11 85.62
CA ASP A 189 25.76 -18.11 86.61
C ASP A 189 25.00 -17.48 87.80
N ASP A 190 24.56 -16.21 87.69
CA ASP A 190 23.71 -15.56 88.69
C ASP A 190 22.36 -16.29 88.74
N VAL A 191 21.86 -16.52 89.97
CA VAL A 191 20.57 -17.18 90.19
C VAL A 191 19.42 -16.39 89.55
N LYS A 192 19.57 -15.08 89.45
CA LYS A 192 18.59 -14.22 88.76
C LYS A 192 18.44 -14.56 87.28
N ALA A 193 19.48 -15.08 86.63
CA ALA A 193 19.49 -15.37 85.20
C ALA A 193 18.85 -16.73 84.84
N TRP A 194 18.43 -17.51 85.83
CA TRP A 194 17.71 -18.77 85.62
C TRP A 194 16.42 -18.56 84.85
N LYS A 195 16.17 -19.41 83.85
CA LYS A 195 14.92 -19.46 83.09
C LYS A 195 14.45 -20.89 82.89
N ARG A 196 13.13 -21.07 82.92
CA ARG A 196 12.44 -22.27 82.45
C ARG A 196 11.46 -21.86 81.37
N VAL A 197 11.53 -22.54 80.23
CA VAL A 197 10.66 -22.32 79.08
C VAL A 197 9.99 -23.62 78.68
N ASN A 198 8.85 -23.57 78.00
CA ASN A 198 8.20 -24.79 77.52
C ASN A 198 9.09 -25.52 76.50
N SER A 199 9.08 -26.87 76.53
CA SER A 199 9.69 -27.72 75.51
C SER A 199 8.68 -28.10 74.42
N ALA A 200 9.14 -28.87 73.42
CA ALA A 200 8.26 -29.51 72.43
C ALA A 200 7.24 -30.47 73.05
N ASN A 201 7.48 -31.02 74.24
CA ASN A 201 6.55 -31.92 74.92
C ASN A 201 5.44 -31.19 75.71
N ALA A 202 5.52 -29.86 75.84
CA ALA A 202 4.49 -29.07 76.51
C ALA A 202 3.14 -29.14 75.76
N ALA A 203 2.03 -29.20 76.49
CA ALA A 203 0.69 -29.27 75.89
C ALA A 203 0.28 -27.98 75.15
N SER A 204 0.92 -26.84 75.46
CA SER A 204 0.69 -25.55 74.81
C SER A 204 1.95 -24.69 74.86
N ASN A 205 1.99 -23.62 74.06
CA ASN A 205 3.09 -22.65 73.99
C ASN A 205 4.48 -23.28 73.76
N GLN A 206 4.55 -24.31 72.93
CA GLN A 206 5.81 -24.96 72.52
C GLN A 206 6.74 -23.97 71.80
N PRO A 207 8.08 -24.16 71.83
CA PRO A 207 9.02 -23.31 71.10
C PRO A 207 8.63 -23.09 69.63
N LYS A 208 8.79 -21.85 69.13
CA LYS A 208 8.49 -21.51 67.73
C LYS A 208 9.69 -20.84 67.07
N LEU A 209 9.96 -21.22 65.83
CA LEU A 209 10.88 -20.52 64.93
C LEU A 209 10.10 -20.05 63.70
N SER A 210 10.02 -18.73 63.51
CA SER A 210 9.48 -18.12 62.30
C SER A 210 10.63 -17.70 61.39
N VAL A 211 10.51 -17.97 60.09
CA VAL A 211 11.52 -17.63 59.08
C VAL A 211 10.82 -17.09 57.84
N THR A 212 11.17 -15.87 57.46
CA THR A 212 10.84 -15.25 56.16
C THR A 212 12.04 -15.42 55.25
N TYR A 213 11.85 -16.00 54.07
CA TYR A 213 12.93 -16.30 53.13
C TYR A 213 12.49 -16.16 51.68
N ASN A 214 13.47 -16.03 50.78
CA ASN A 214 13.29 -15.89 49.32
C ASN A 214 14.26 -16.84 48.60
N TYR A 215 13.90 -17.35 47.44
CA TYR A 215 14.86 -18.03 46.56
C TYR A 215 15.49 -17.04 45.57
N ARG A 216 16.47 -17.47 44.76
CA ARG A 216 16.95 -16.66 43.65
C ARG A 216 16.34 -17.19 42.36
N PRO A 217 16.08 -16.32 41.37
CA PRO A 217 15.62 -16.78 40.07
C PRO A 217 16.74 -17.55 39.35
N SER A 218 16.33 -18.48 38.48
CA SER A 218 17.23 -19.36 37.73
C SER A 218 18.06 -18.61 36.68
N ASP A 219 19.04 -19.31 36.10
CA ASP A 219 19.65 -18.89 34.84
C ASP A 219 18.63 -18.92 33.68
N GLY A 220 18.93 -18.16 32.63
CA GLY A 220 18.15 -18.10 31.40
C GLY A 220 18.32 -19.32 30.51
N THR A 221 17.21 -19.92 30.07
CA THR A 221 17.19 -21.20 29.34
C THR A 221 16.91 -21.08 27.84
N LYS A 222 16.37 -19.95 27.36
CA LYS A 222 15.92 -19.77 25.97
C LYS A 222 16.29 -18.39 25.45
N ARG A 223 17.59 -18.12 25.34
CA ARG A 223 18.13 -16.86 24.81
C ARG A 223 17.97 -16.82 23.30
N GLU A 224 17.02 -16.03 22.83
CA GLU A 224 16.65 -15.93 21.41
C GLU A 224 16.61 -14.47 20.95
N ALA A 225 17.03 -14.22 19.70
CA ALA A 225 16.92 -12.92 19.03
C ALA A 225 16.04 -13.04 17.78
N GLY A 226 15.12 -12.10 17.56
CA GLY A 226 14.19 -12.17 16.43
C GLY A 226 13.23 -10.98 16.32
N SER A 227 12.26 -11.00 15.41
CA SER A 227 11.96 -12.03 14.41
C SER A 227 13.15 -12.32 13.47
N PRO A 228 13.26 -13.54 12.90
CA PRO A 228 12.32 -14.67 12.99
C PRO A 228 12.52 -15.64 14.16
N PHE A 229 13.44 -15.35 15.10
CA PHE A 229 13.85 -16.32 16.13
C PHE A 229 14.31 -17.65 15.51
N LYS A 230 15.26 -17.55 14.56
CA LYS A 230 15.95 -18.70 13.97
C LYS A 230 17.45 -18.53 14.13
N SER A 231 18.12 -19.62 14.51
CA SER A 231 19.57 -19.67 14.60
C SER A 231 20.16 -20.64 13.60
N TYR A 232 21.35 -20.31 13.11
CA TYR A 232 22.12 -21.10 12.17
C TYR A 232 23.53 -21.24 12.74
N ALA A 233 23.95 -22.49 12.99
CA ALA A 233 25.22 -22.78 13.65
C ALA A 233 25.44 -22.01 14.98
N GLY A 234 24.36 -21.80 15.76
CA GLY A 234 24.42 -21.11 17.05
C GLY A 234 24.39 -19.58 16.99
N VAL A 235 24.26 -18.97 15.80
CA VAL A 235 24.09 -17.51 15.63
C VAL A 235 22.67 -17.22 15.17
N TRP A 236 21.97 -16.34 15.88
CA TRP A 236 20.63 -15.89 15.51
C TRP A 236 20.68 -14.95 14.31
N ALA A 237 19.72 -15.05 13.40
CA ALA A 237 19.55 -14.08 12.31
C ALA A 237 18.37 -13.17 12.65
N VAL A 238 18.52 -11.86 12.46
CA VAL A 238 17.44 -10.88 12.67
C VAL A 238 17.28 -9.97 11.47
N ASN A 239 16.03 -9.73 11.06
CA ASN A 239 15.70 -8.94 9.86
C ASN A 239 15.43 -7.46 10.12
N THR A 240 15.88 -6.95 11.26
CA THR A 240 15.61 -5.57 11.69
C THR A 240 16.74 -5.05 12.56
N THR A 241 16.96 -3.74 12.55
CA THR A 241 17.88 -3.04 13.46
C THR A 241 17.30 -2.84 14.86
N THR A 242 16.04 -3.24 15.10
CA THR A 242 15.38 -3.19 16.42
C THR A 242 14.78 -4.54 16.80
N PRO A 243 15.59 -5.61 16.87
CA PRO A 243 15.10 -6.94 17.16
C PRO A 243 14.55 -7.02 18.59
N THR A 244 13.62 -7.93 18.78
CA THR A 244 13.21 -8.42 20.09
C THR A 244 14.20 -9.48 20.57
N LEU A 245 14.73 -9.28 21.76
CA LEU A 245 15.49 -10.28 22.50
C LEU A 245 14.57 -10.89 23.54
N ARG A 246 14.63 -12.20 23.74
CA ARG A 246 13.86 -12.87 24.79
C ARG A 246 14.65 -13.97 25.47
N ASP A 247 14.24 -14.26 26.70
CA ASP A 247 14.76 -15.36 27.52
C ASP A 247 13.69 -15.87 28.50
N THR A 248 13.90 -17.04 29.07
CA THR A 248 12.97 -17.68 30.01
C THR A 248 13.70 -18.04 31.30
N PHE A 249 13.15 -17.57 32.43
CA PHE A 249 13.64 -17.79 33.78
C PHE A 249 12.56 -18.44 34.64
N THR A 250 12.95 -19.14 35.69
CA THR A 250 12.04 -19.71 36.69
C THR A 250 12.48 -19.30 38.09
N ASP A 251 11.53 -18.97 38.95
CA ASP A 251 11.76 -18.83 40.39
C ASP A 251 11.18 -20.03 41.17
N PRO A 252 11.95 -20.68 42.07
CA PRO A 252 11.48 -21.79 42.91
C PRO A 252 10.25 -21.51 43.80
N ASP A 253 10.05 -20.28 44.27
CA ASP A 253 8.86 -19.90 45.06
C ASP A 253 7.69 -19.39 44.19
N GLY A 254 7.89 -19.32 42.88
CA GLY A 254 6.87 -18.97 41.90
C GLY A 254 6.75 -17.47 41.65
N ASP A 255 7.67 -16.66 42.20
CA ASP A 255 7.70 -15.22 42.00
C ASP A 255 7.78 -14.82 40.52
N ARG A 256 7.24 -13.63 40.23
CA ARG A 256 7.37 -13.02 38.91
C ARG A 256 8.80 -12.56 38.72
N VAL A 257 9.33 -12.77 37.53
CA VAL A 257 10.72 -12.48 37.19
C VAL A 257 10.79 -11.51 36.03
N ASN A 258 11.75 -10.58 36.08
CA ASN A 258 12.17 -9.80 34.92
C ASN A 258 13.58 -10.26 34.47
N GLY A 259 13.97 -9.84 33.27
CA GLY A 259 15.29 -10.09 32.71
C GLY A 259 16.00 -8.78 32.40
N THR A 260 17.24 -8.65 32.86
CA THR A 260 18.17 -7.64 32.35
C THR A 260 18.94 -8.23 31.18
N PHE A 261 18.82 -7.61 30.02
CA PHE A 261 19.52 -7.97 28.79
C PHE A 261 20.68 -7.01 28.58
N GLN A 262 21.88 -7.55 28.37
CA GLN A 262 23.07 -6.78 28.05
C GLN A 262 23.47 -7.03 26.60
N VAL A 263 23.62 -5.98 25.79
CA VAL A 263 23.86 -6.09 24.34
C VAL A 263 25.12 -5.36 23.90
N TYR A 264 26.03 -6.07 23.24
CA TYR A 264 27.36 -5.60 22.84
C TYR A 264 27.59 -5.82 21.33
N ASP A 265 28.36 -4.93 20.70
CA ASP A 265 28.95 -5.19 19.38
C ASP A 265 30.01 -6.30 19.55
N ALA A 266 29.82 -7.42 18.84
CA ALA A 266 30.62 -8.62 19.06
C ALA A 266 32.09 -8.44 18.64
N SER A 267 32.37 -7.52 17.72
CA SER A 267 33.71 -7.28 17.19
C SER A 267 34.54 -6.33 18.06
N THR A 268 33.90 -5.29 18.60
CA THR A 268 34.58 -4.26 19.39
C THR A 268 34.51 -4.52 20.90
N ASP A 269 33.67 -5.46 21.31
CA ASP A 269 33.34 -5.75 22.71
C ASP A 269 32.85 -4.51 23.48
N LYS A 270 32.14 -3.63 22.77
CA LYS A 270 31.57 -2.39 23.34
C LYS A 270 30.06 -2.50 23.49
N PRO A 271 29.50 -1.98 24.59
CA PRO A 271 28.05 -1.92 24.77
C PRO A 271 27.38 -1.01 23.74
N ILE A 272 26.14 -1.34 23.38
CA ILE A 272 25.25 -0.36 22.75
C ILE A 272 24.92 0.77 23.74
N THR A 273 24.48 1.92 23.22
CA THR A 273 24.05 3.03 24.07
C THR A 273 22.62 2.81 24.55
N THR A 274 22.42 2.75 25.86
CA THR A 274 21.11 2.68 26.52
C THR A 274 21.04 3.70 27.65
N ALA A 275 19.83 4.01 28.12
CA ALA A 275 19.64 4.96 29.24
C ALA A 275 20.29 4.47 30.54
N ALA A 276 20.32 3.15 30.77
CA ALA A 276 20.93 2.53 31.94
C ALA A 276 22.47 2.44 31.84
N GLY A 277 23.05 2.72 30.67
CA GLY A 277 24.47 2.47 30.40
C GLY A 277 24.78 0.99 30.19
N ASP A 278 26.03 0.72 29.79
CA ASP A 278 26.58 -0.63 29.63
C ASP A 278 25.74 -1.62 28.79
N GLY A 279 24.97 -1.10 27.84
CA GLY A 279 24.15 -1.89 26.93
C GLY A 279 22.98 -2.59 27.60
N LEU A 280 22.59 -2.16 28.81
CA LEU A 280 21.56 -2.79 29.63
C LEU A 280 20.16 -2.34 29.20
N ILE A 281 19.25 -3.31 29.08
CA ILE A 281 17.82 -3.13 28.81
C ILE A 281 17.06 -4.08 29.73
N VAL A 282 16.11 -3.58 30.51
CA VAL A 282 15.35 -4.37 31.47
C VAL A 282 13.96 -4.65 30.90
N SER A 283 13.51 -5.91 30.97
CA SER A 283 12.16 -6.28 30.58
C SER A 283 11.14 -5.92 31.66
N ASP A 284 9.86 -5.96 31.30
CA ASP A 284 8.80 -6.07 32.30
C ASP A 284 8.88 -7.45 33.00
N PHE A 285 8.22 -7.55 34.15
CA PHE A 285 8.05 -8.80 34.89
C PHE A 285 7.06 -9.75 34.19
N ALA A 286 7.39 -11.04 34.13
CA ALA A 286 6.49 -12.10 33.71
C ALA A 286 6.42 -13.21 34.76
N ASP A 287 5.40 -14.07 34.63
CA ASP A 287 5.26 -15.23 35.51
C ASP A 287 6.43 -16.20 35.31
N SER A 288 6.85 -16.86 36.39
CA SER A 288 7.88 -17.90 36.37
C SER A 288 7.63 -18.93 35.25
N GLY A 289 8.66 -19.20 34.45
CA GLY A 289 8.60 -20.12 33.31
C GLY A 289 8.03 -19.54 32.01
N LYS A 290 7.63 -18.26 31.98
CA LYS A 290 7.24 -17.54 30.76
C LYS A 290 8.42 -16.72 30.19
N PRO A 291 8.48 -16.52 28.87
CA PRO A 291 9.53 -15.69 28.28
C PRO A 291 9.30 -14.22 28.64
N VAL A 292 10.37 -13.55 29.06
CA VAL A 292 10.45 -12.09 29.11
C VAL A 292 11.19 -11.57 27.88
N SER A 293 10.87 -10.36 27.46
CA SER A 293 11.44 -9.79 26.23
C SER A 293 11.74 -8.30 26.33
N VAL A 294 12.74 -7.87 25.57
CA VAL A 294 13.06 -6.46 25.36
C VAL A 294 13.19 -6.18 23.87
N GLN A 295 12.90 -4.95 23.45
CA GLN A 295 13.22 -4.47 22.12
C GLN A 295 14.54 -3.68 22.16
N VAL A 296 15.45 -3.97 21.24
CA VAL A 296 16.69 -3.18 21.11
C VAL A 296 16.35 -1.77 20.59
N PRO A 297 16.85 -0.69 21.24
CA PRO A 297 16.55 0.68 20.82
C PRO A 297 16.98 1.00 19.38
N ALA A 298 16.21 1.86 18.73
CA ALA A 298 16.52 2.34 17.39
C ALA A 298 17.88 3.06 17.32
N GLY A 299 18.57 2.94 16.19
CA GLY A 299 19.85 3.59 15.92
C GLY A 299 21.08 2.92 16.55
N GLN A 300 20.91 1.84 17.32
CA GLN A 300 22.02 1.13 17.97
C GLN A 300 22.67 0.06 17.10
N LEU A 301 21.87 -0.59 16.25
CA LEU A 301 22.32 -1.68 15.41
C LEU A 301 22.52 -1.25 13.96
N LYS A 302 23.45 -1.90 13.26
CA LYS A 302 23.70 -1.68 11.84
C LYS A 302 23.58 -2.98 11.07
N ASP A 303 23.10 -2.87 9.84
CA ASP A 303 23.06 -3.98 8.90
C ASP A 303 24.46 -4.55 8.63
N GLY A 304 24.53 -5.87 8.42
CA GLY A 304 25.76 -6.62 8.18
C GLY A 304 26.68 -6.81 9.40
N LYS A 305 26.27 -6.36 10.60
CA LYS A 305 27.05 -6.51 11.84
C LYS A 305 26.56 -7.64 12.73
N THR A 306 27.51 -8.23 13.46
CA THR A 306 27.24 -9.21 14.52
C THR A 306 27.27 -8.53 15.90
N TYR A 307 26.26 -8.84 16.70
CA TYR A 307 26.11 -8.43 18.08
C TYR A 307 26.03 -9.66 18.98
N LYS A 308 26.21 -9.47 20.28
CA LYS A 308 26.03 -10.51 21.27
C LYS A 308 25.20 -9.99 22.43
N PHE A 309 24.39 -10.86 23.03
CA PHE A 309 23.67 -10.53 24.24
C PHE A 309 23.76 -11.63 25.30
N ARG A 310 23.56 -11.24 26.55
CA ARG A 310 23.42 -12.14 27.69
C ARG A 310 22.39 -11.56 28.66
N THR A 311 21.87 -12.41 29.52
CA THR A 311 20.81 -12.08 30.46
C THR A 311 21.16 -12.38 31.92
N ASN A 312 20.49 -11.68 32.84
CA ASN A 312 20.48 -11.94 34.29
C ASN A 312 19.08 -11.63 34.84
N ALA A 313 18.55 -12.50 35.71
CA ALA A 313 17.17 -12.44 36.19
C ALA A 313 17.06 -11.72 37.53
N TYR A 314 15.89 -11.11 37.78
CA TYR A 314 15.52 -10.46 39.04
C TYR A 314 14.07 -10.79 39.39
N ASP A 315 13.81 -11.20 40.63
CA ASP A 315 12.49 -11.62 41.14
C ASP A 315 11.71 -10.47 41.84
N GLY A 316 12.30 -9.28 41.98
CA GLY A 316 11.73 -8.18 42.75
C GLY A 316 12.47 -7.89 44.05
N THR A 317 13.24 -8.86 44.56
CA THR A 317 14.01 -8.80 45.81
C THR A 317 15.51 -9.09 45.56
N HIS A 318 15.83 -10.08 44.74
CA HIS A 318 17.17 -10.61 44.51
C HIS A 318 17.47 -10.85 43.03
N TYR A 319 18.69 -10.48 42.63
CA TYR A 319 19.23 -10.88 41.34
C TYR A 319 19.79 -12.30 41.41
N ASN A 320 19.77 -13.00 40.28
CA ASN A 320 20.64 -14.16 40.12
C ASN A 320 22.12 -13.70 40.22
N THR A 321 22.97 -14.53 40.81
CA THR A 321 24.38 -14.22 41.09
C THR A 321 25.27 -14.21 39.85
N SER A 322 24.84 -14.82 38.75
CA SER A 322 25.65 -14.96 37.53
C SER A 322 24.91 -14.45 36.30
N TRP A 323 25.67 -13.84 35.39
CA TRP A 323 25.20 -13.60 34.03
C TRP A 323 25.22 -14.90 33.24
N SER A 324 24.22 -15.11 32.38
CA SER A 324 24.26 -16.18 31.39
C SER A 324 25.46 -16.04 30.43
N PRO A 325 25.86 -17.13 29.74
CA PRO A 325 26.81 -17.04 28.63
C PRO A 325 26.28 -16.14 27.50
N TRP A 326 27.20 -15.49 26.79
CA TRP A 326 26.88 -14.70 25.60
C TRP A 326 26.33 -15.57 24.47
N VAL A 327 25.30 -15.08 23.78
CA VAL A 327 24.81 -15.61 22.50
C VAL A 327 24.92 -14.54 21.42
N GLN A 328 25.16 -14.93 20.17
CA GLN A 328 25.37 -14.01 19.06
C GLN A 328 24.14 -13.90 18.16
N PHE A 329 23.96 -12.73 17.57
CA PHE A 329 23.00 -12.50 16.49
C PHE A 329 23.60 -11.60 15.41
N VAL A 330 23.25 -11.85 14.16
CA VAL A 330 23.62 -11.01 13.01
C VAL A 330 22.41 -10.22 12.55
N VAL A 331 22.62 -8.93 12.33
CA VAL A 331 21.61 -8.04 11.75
C VAL A 331 21.78 -8.09 10.24
N ASP A 332 20.74 -8.55 9.58
CA ASP A 332 20.66 -8.67 8.13
C ASP A 332 19.30 -8.13 7.69
N THR A 333 19.28 -6.87 7.25
CA THR A 333 18.08 -6.18 6.75
C THR A 333 18.02 -6.15 5.23
N THR A 334 19.04 -6.71 4.57
CA THR A 334 19.19 -6.66 3.12
C THR A 334 18.64 -7.94 2.52
N ALA A 335 17.55 -7.82 1.77
CA ALA A 335 17.01 -8.96 1.04
C ALA A 335 18.00 -9.48 -0.01
N PRO A 336 18.09 -10.81 -0.23
CA PRO A 336 18.87 -11.37 -1.31
C PRO A 336 18.53 -10.74 -2.67
N GLY A 337 19.54 -10.62 -3.53
CA GLY A 337 19.33 -10.22 -4.92
C GLY A 337 18.42 -11.21 -5.67
N GLU A 338 17.88 -10.74 -6.79
CA GLU A 338 17.11 -11.56 -7.73
C GLU A 338 17.89 -12.82 -8.12
N PRO A 339 17.28 -14.03 -8.05
CA PRO A 339 17.90 -15.24 -8.56
C PRO A 339 18.29 -15.10 -10.04
N SER A 340 19.49 -15.55 -10.40
CA SER A 340 19.96 -15.64 -11.80
C SER A 340 18.96 -16.40 -12.67
N PRO A 341 19.01 -16.30 -14.02
CA PRO A 341 18.06 -16.95 -14.91
C PRO A 341 17.83 -18.41 -14.50
N VAL A 342 16.58 -18.73 -14.19
CA VAL A 342 16.16 -20.10 -14.00
C VAL A 342 16.50 -20.85 -15.29
N THR A 343 16.98 -22.08 -15.19
CA THR A 343 17.25 -22.92 -16.36
C THR A 343 16.46 -24.21 -16.25
N SER A 344 15.89 -24.67 -17.37
CA SER A 344 15.30 -26.00 -17.46
C SER A 344 15.61 -26.62 -18.82
N ALA A 345 16.19 -27.83 -18.81
CA ALA A 345 16.46 -28.59 -20.02
C ALA A 345 15.18 -29.14 -20.66
N GLN A 346 14.20 -29.53 -19.83
CA GLN A 346 12.92 -30.08 -20.28
C GLN A 346 11.99 -29.00 -20.82
N TYR A 347 12.01 -27.80 -20.22
CA TYR A 347 11.18 -26.65 -20.60
C TYR A 347 12.07 -25.42 -20.84
N PRO A 348 12.69 -25.30 -22.03
CA PRO A 348 13.53 -24.15 -22.36
C PRO A 348 12.75 -22.83 -22.28
N GLU A 349 13.42 -21.74 -21.88
CA GLU A 349 12.79 -20.42 -21.73
C GLU A 349 12.21 -19.96 -23.07
N GLY A 350 10.94 -19.60 -23.07
CA GLY A 350 10.21 -19.21 -24.27
C GLY A 350 10.05 -20.32 -25.32
N GLY A 351 10.42 -21.56 -25.00
CA GLY A 351 10.40 -22.70 -25.91
C GLY A 351 9.36 -23.74 -25.55
N TYR A 352 9.16 -24.68 -26.47
CA TYR A 352 8.36 -25.88 -26.24
C TYR A 352 9.13 -26.93 -25.48
N GLY A 353 8.45 -27.64 -24.61
CA GLY A 353 9.00 -28.74 -23.84
C GLY A 353 7.93 -29.65 -23.30
N GLY A 354 8.22 -30.95 -23.18
CA GLY A 354 7.33 -31.94 -22.56
C GLY A 354 5.87 -31.87 -23.03
N GLY A 355 4.95 -31.93 -22.07
CA GLY A 355 3.51 -31.76 -22.25
C GLY A 355 2.80 -31.81 -20.89
N ALA A 356 1.48 -31.69 -20.91
CA ALA A 356 0.63 -31.89 -19.73
C ALA A 356 1.02 -33.20 -19.02
N GLY A 357 1.24 -33.13 -17.71
CA GLY A 357 1.61 -34.30 -16.90
C GLY A 357 3.08 -34.74 -17.00
N THR A 358 3.93 -34.02 -17.75
CA THR A 358 5.37 -34.28 -17.80
C THR A 358 6.12 -33.44 -16.75
N ALA A 359 6.92 -34.07 -15.89
CA ALA A 359 7.69 -33.33 -14.90
C ALA A 359 8.91 -32.64 -15.54
N GLY A 360 9.16 -31.38 -15.17
CA GLY A 360 10.38 -30.64 -15.48
C GLY A 360 11.28 -30.50 -14.25
N THR A 361 12.53 -30.11 -14.47
CA THR A 361 13.44 -29.67 -13.41
C THR A 361 13.96 -28.29 -13.74
N TRP A 362 13.97 -27.41 -12.75
CA TRP A 362 14.45 -26.04 -12.85
C TRP A 362 15.56 -25.82 -11.84
N MET A 363 16.57 -25.05 -12.25
CA MET A 363 17.68 -24.66 -11.41
C MET A 363 17.87 -23.15 -11.46
N ALA A 364 17.96 -22.51 -10.30
CA ALA A 364 18.25 -21.09 -10.19
C ALA A 364 19.51 -20.89 -9.32
N THR A 365 20.43 -20.05 -9.79
CA THR A 365 21.52 -19.54 -8.93
C THR A 365 20.99 -18.36 -8.13
N THR A 366 21.34 -18.27 -6.86
CA THR A 366 20.92 -17.21 -5.95
C THR A 366 22.14 -16.48 -5.41
N ALA A 367 21.91 -15.35 -4.72
CA ALA A 367 22.95 -14.72 -3.93
C ALA A 367 23.49 -15.68 -2.85
N SER A 368 24.74 -15.46 -2.43
CA SER A 368 25.47 -16.35 -1.51
C SER A 368 24.89 -16.40 -0.10
N ASP A 369 24.14 -15.37 0.28
CA ASP A 369 23.42 -15.22 1.55
C ASP A 369 22.05 -15.93 1.56
N ALA A 370 21.54 -16.36 0.40
CA ALA A 370 20.28 -17.08 0.30
C ALA A 370 20.36 -18.47 0.96
N ASN A 371 19.43 -18.74 1.86
CA ASN A 371 19.29 -20.01 2.58
C ASN A 371 18.26 -20.94 1.91
N ARG A 372 17.25 -20.35 1.24
CA ARG A 372 16.17 -21.07 0.58
C ARG A 372 15.82 -20.38 -0.73
N LEU A 373 15.37 -21.17 -1.69
CA LEU A 373 14.71 -20.69 -2.91
C LEU A 373 13.22 -20.99 -2.76
N GLN A 374 12.40 -19.96 -2.85
CA GLN A 374 10.97 -20.11 -3.01
C GLN A 374 10.64 -20.16 -4.49
N TYR A 375 9.70 -21.01 -4.87
CA TYR A 375 9.20 -21.09 -6.23
C TYR A 375 7.68 -21.27 -6.23
N ARG A 376 7.03 -20.79 -7.27
CA ARG A 376 5.65 -21.16 -7.58
C ARG A 376 5.49 -21.27 -9.08
N VAL A 377 4.52 -22.08 -9.47
CA VAL A 377 4.28 -22.44 -10.86
C VAL A 377 2.90 -21.96 -11.15
N ASP A 378 2.79 -21.26 -12.25
CA ASP A 378 1.57 -20.61 -12.64
C ASP A 378 0.94 -19.73 -11.55
N GLY A 379 1.79 -19.11 -10.74
CA GLY A 379 1.37 -18.18 -9.71
C GLY A 379 1.00 -16.82 -10.28
N GLU A 380 0.15 -16.10 -9.56
CA GLU A 380 -0.17 -14.71 -9.87
C GLU A 380 0.14 -13.88 -8.64
N ASP A 381 0.76 -12.72 -8.84
CA ASP A 381 0.77 -11.70 -7.80
C ASP A 381 -0.65 -11.19 -7.57
N ALA A 382 -0.93 -10.74 -6.35
CA ALA A 382 -2.19 -10.06 -6.09
C ALA A 382 -2.28 -8.84 -7.02
N ASP A 383 -3.44 -8.61 -7.62
CA ASP A 383 -3.77 -7.30 -8.16
C ASP A 383 -4.45 -6.53 -7.02
N PRO A 384 -3.70 -5.72 -6.25
CA PRO A 384 -4.25 -4.98 -5.11
C PRO A 384 -5.29 -3.94 -5.54
N GLU A 385 -5.43 -3.64 -6.82
CA GLU A 385 -6.36 -2.63 -7.33
C GLU A 385 -7.63 -3.23 -7.93
N ALA A 386 -7.60 -4.50 -8.35
CA ALA A 386 -8.76 -5.29 -8.79
C ALA A 386 -9.35 -6.17 -7.69
N ASP A 387 -8.79 -6.14 -6.47
CA ASP A 387 -9.15 -7.02 -5.35
C ASP A 387 -9.03 -8.51 -5.72
N ILE A 388 -8.09 -8.82 -6.62
CA ILE A 388 -7.76 -10.19 -7.01
C ILE A 388 -6.61 -10.64 -6.11
N PRO A 389 -6.81 -11.63 -5.23
CA PRO A 389 -5.75 -12.13 -4.37
C PRO A 389 -4.67 -12.82 -5.19
N ALA A 390 -3.45 -12.83 -4.68
CA ALA A 390 -2.36 -13.60 -5.27
C ALA A 390 -2.79 -15.06 -5.41
N SER A 391 -2.52 -15.65 -6.57
CA SER A 391 -2.76 -17.07 -6.84
C SER A 391 -1.42 -17.83 -6.84
N GLY A 392 -1.48 -19.16 -6.67
CA GLY A 392 -0.30 -20.01 -6.59
C GLY A 392 0.38 -20.01 -5.23
N THR A 393 0.62 -21.21 -4.69
CA THR A 393 1.28 -21.40 -3.39
C THR A 393 2.80 -21.40 -3.56
N TRP A 394 3.49 -20.49 -2.87
CA TRP A 394 4.95 -20.53 -2.76
C TRP A 394 5.40 -21.83 -2.09
N GLN A 395 6.12 -22.65 -2.85
CA GLN A 395 6.87 -23.79 -2.37
C GLN A 395 8.29 -23.37 -2.03
N THR A 396 9.00 -24.16 -1.22
CA THR A 396 10.35 -23.83 -0.77
C THR A 396 11.29 -25.02 -0.94
N VAL A 397 12.47 -24.78 -1.49
CA VAL A 397 13.60 -25.71 -1.48
C VAL A 397 14.80 -25.07 -0.80
N ASN A 398 15.64 -25.88 -0.14
CA ASN A 398 16.89 -25.38 0.41
C ASN A 398 17.87 -25.05 -0.73
N THR A 399 18.67 -24.01 -0.54
CA THR A 399 19.80 -23.76 -1.43
C THR A 399 21.00 -24.62 -1.03
N THR A 400 21.87 -24.89 -1.99
CA THR A 400 23.15 -25.57 -1.79
C THR A 400 24.27 -24.67 -2.28
N THR A 401 25.31 -24.49 -1.47
CA THR A 401 26.49 -23.69 -1.82
C THR A 401 27.63 -24.61 -2.21
N SER A 402 28.14 -24.46 -3.43
CA SER A 402 29.31 -25.15 -3.96
C SER A 402 30.27 -24.13 -4.57
N GLY A 403 31.49 -24.03 -4.01
CA GLY A 403 32.43 -22.97 -4.39
C GLY A 403 31.85 -21.57 -4.13
N SER A 404 31.84 -20.72 -5.16
CA SER A 404 31.29 -19.35 -5.10
C SER A 404 29.83 -19.24 -5.54
N SER A 405 29.14 -20.37 -5.78
CA SER A 405 27.76 -20.40 -6.32
C SER A 405 26.80 -21.03 -5.31
N THR A 406 25.66 -20.37 -5.08
CA THR A 406 24.54 -20.91 -4.29
C THR A 406 23.39 -21.19 -5.24
N THR A 407 22.85 -22.40 -5.23
CA THR A 407 21.78 -22.82 -6.17
C THR A 407 20.61 -23.49 -5.46
N GLY A 408 19.39 -23.25 -5.94
CA GLY A 408 18.19 -24.02 -5.60
C GLY A 408 17.69 -24.80 -6.82
N SER A 409 17.28 -26.06 -6.62
CA SER A 409 16.69 -26.90 -7.67
C SER A 409 15.33 -27.42 -7.23
N PHE A 410 14.36 -27.40 -8.14
CA PHE A 410 13.01 -27.88 -7.88
C PHE A 410 12.41 -28.56 -9.11
N SER A 411 11.39 -29.36 -8.89
CA SER A 411 10.63 -30.03 -9.95
C SER A 411 9.15 -29.67 -9.84
N THR A 412 8.52 -29.47 -10.98
CA THR A 412 7.08 -29.28 -11.12
C THR A 412 6.58 -29.95 -12.39
N THR A 413 5.27 -30.18 -12.46
CA THR A 413 4.59 -30.83 -13.59
C THR A 413 3.48 -29.90 -14.06
N PRO A 414 3.58 -29.30 -15.27
CA PRO A 414 2.48 -28.53 -15.85
C PRO A 414 1.22 -29.39 -15.98
N ALA A 415 0.08 -28.86 -15.55
CA ALA A 415 -1.18 -29.60 -15.54
C ALA A 415 -1.85 -29.68 -16.91
N ALA A 416 -1.47 -28.81 -17.84
CA ALA A 416 -2.03 -28.70 -19.18
C ALA A 416 -0.92 -28.43 -20.22
N ASP A 417 -1.25 -28.55 -21.49
CA ASP A 417 -0.43 -28.01 -22.57
C ASP A 417 -0.71 -26.51 -22.71
N GLY A 418 0.30 -25.71 -23.07
CA GLY A 418 0.15 -24.27 -23.26
C GLY A 418 1.30 -23.46 -22.68
N ALA A 419 1.14 -22.14 -22.66
CA ALA A 419 2.08 -21.26 -21.97
C ALA A 419 2.00 -21.54 -20.46
N HIS A 420 3.11 -21.43 -19.77
CA HIS A 420 3.26 -21.56 -18.33
C HIS A 420 4.40 -20.66 -17.89
N HIS A 421 4.47 -20.36 -16.60
CA HIS A 421 5.66 -19.74 -16.05
C HIS A 421 6.02 -20.30 -14.69
N VAL A 422 7.29 -20.11 -14.33
CA VAL A 422 7.78 -20.33 -12.98
C VAL A 422 8.31 -19.04 -12.42
N GLU A 423 7.84 -18.68 -11.24
CA GLU A 423 8.44 -17.62 -10.45
C GLU A 423 9.36 -18.21 -9.41
N THR A 424 10.49 -17.54 -9.17
CA THR A 424 11.45 -17.91 -8.13
C THR A 424 11.89 -16.69 -7.36
N ARG A 425 12.12 -16.81 -6.05
CA ARG A 425 12.70 -15.75 -5.22
C ARG A 425 13.59 -16.34 -4.14
N ALA A 426 14.68 -15.66 -3.83
CA ALA A 426 15.60 -16.08 -2.79
C ALA A 426 15.11 -15.61 -1.40
N VAL A 427 15.37 -16.41 -0.37
CA VAL A 427 15.11 -16.08 1.03
C VAL A 427 16.37 -16.36 1.83
N ASP A 428 16.86 -15.37 2.57
CA ASP A 428 18.07 -15.50 3.39
C ASP A 428 17.80 -16.20 4.74
N ARG A 429 18.79 -16.16 5.63
CA ARG A 429 18.72 -16.72 6.98
C ARG A 429 17.88 -15.87 7.93
N ALA A 430 17.82 -14.56 7.72
CA ALA A 430 16.99 -13.62 8.48
C ALA A 430 15.51 -13.63 8.02
N ASP A 431 15.16 -14.44 7.02
CA ASP A 431 13.86 -14.51 6.36
C ASP A 431 13.51 -13.25 5.53
N ASN A 432 14.50 -12.44 5.12
CA ASN A 432 14.24 -11.43 4.10
C ASN A 432 13.99 -12.11 2.76
N THR A 433 12.98 -11.62 2.04
CA THR A 433 12.56 -12.17 0.75
C THR A 433 13.02 -11.24 -0.36
N GLY A 434 13.84 -11.78 -1.28
CA GLY A 434 14.38 -11.08 -2.42
C GLY A 434 13.37 -10.82 -3.55
N THR A 435 13.81 -10.07 -4.56
CA THR A 435 13.04 -9.85 -5.79
C THR A 435 12.80 -11.18 -6.53
N GLY A 436 11.60 -11.35 -7.07
CA GLY A 436 11.24 -12.51 -7.87
C GLY A 436 11.82 -12.46 -9.29
N ASN A 437 12.15 -13.61 -9.84
CA ASN A 437 12.51 -13.84 -11.24
C ASN A 437 11.44 -14.74 -11.88
N GLU A 438 11.00 -14.40 -13.09
CA GLU A 438 9.95 -15.09 -13.83
C GLU A 438 10.55 -15.80 -15.07
N TYR A 439 10.17 -17.06 -15.26
CA TYR A 439 10.65 -17.92 -16.34
C TYR A 439 9.46 -18.50 -17.11
N GLY A 440 9.17 -17.93 -18.29
CA GLY A 440 8.08 -18.40 -19.16
C GLY A 440 8.50 -19.56 -20.06
N PHE A 441 7.63 -20.55 -20.24
CA PHE A 441 7.84 -21.70 -21.13
C PHE A 441 6.51 -22.17 -21.75
N ILE A 442 6.58 -23.09 -22.72
CA ILE A 442 5.38 -23.66 -23.35
C ILE A 442 5.39 -25.18 -23.17
N ALA A 443 4.44 -25.71 -22.41
CA ALA A 443 4.21 -27.15 -22.30
C ALA A 443 3.54 -27.69 -23.56
N GLY A 444 4.08 -28.78 -24.09
CA GLY A 444 3.53 -29.49 -25.24
C GLY A 444 4.49 -29.49 -26.43
N SER A 445 3.98 -29.94 -27.57
CA SER A 445 4.75 -30.01 -28.80
C SER A 445 4.70 -28.69 -29.56
N ALA A 446 5.85 -28.31 -30.14
CA ALA A 446 5.89 -27.22 -31.09
C ALA A 446 4.93 -27.53 -32.26
N PRO A 447 4.13 -26.55 -32.73
CA PRO A 447 3.36 -26.72 -33.96
C PRO A 447 4.34 -26.96 -35.11
N ALA A 448 3.86 -27.66 -36.14
CA ALA A 448 4.63 -27.83 -37.37
C ALA A 448 5.04 -26.45 -37.90
N SER A 449 6.30 -26.32 -38.34
CA SER A 449 6.80 -25.07 -38.93
C SER A 449 5.83 -24.60 -39.99
N ARG A 450 5.31 -23.39 -39.84
CA ARG A 450 4.34 -22.77 -40.74
C ARG A 450 4.92 -21.50 -41.33
N PRO A 451 4.53 -21.12 -42.56
CA PRO A 451 4.87 -19.79 -43.07
C PRO A 451 4.23 -18.72 -42.17
N HIS A 452 4.90 -17.57 -42.07
CA HIS A 452 4.37 -16.40 -41.39
C HIS A 452 3.21 -15.79 -42.19
N LYS A 453 2.12 -15.43 -41.50
CA LYS A 453 1.03 -14.61 -42.06
C LYS A 453 1.30 -13.12 -41.90
N VAL A 454 2.22 -12.73 -41.02
CA VAL A 454 2.72 -11.37 -40.88
C VAL A 454 4.20 -11.40 -41.24
N ASP A 455 4.60 -10.69 -42.31
CA ASP A 455 5.99 -10.55 -42.75
C ASP A 455 6.23 -9.09 -43.13
N ILE A 456 6.37 -8.23 -42.12
CA ILE A 456 6.61 -6.80 -42.32
C ILE A 456 8.09 -6.51 -42.10
N ALA A 457 8.80 -6.11 -43.16
CA ALA A 457 10.16 -5.58 -43.01
C ALA A 457 10.13 -4.19 -42.36
N LEU A 458 10.93 -4.01 -41.33
CA LEU A 458 11.02 -2.79 -40.53
C LEU A 458 12.35 -2.08 -40.81
N PRO A 459 12.38 -0.74 -40.86
CA PRO A 459 13.63 0.00 -40.81
C PRO A 459 14.30 -0.16 -39.44
N GLU A 460 15.60 0.08 -39.38
CA GLU A 460 16.30 0.19 -38.10
C GLU A 460 15.78 1.40 -37.30
N PRO A 461 15.48 1.25 -35.99
CA PRO A 461 15.05 2.35 -35.14
C PRO A 461 16.03 3.52 -35.09
N LYS A 462 15.52 4.75 -35.22
CA LYS A 462 16.33 5.98 -35.16
C LYS A 462 16.13 6.71 -33.84
N LYS A 463 17.08 6.57 -32.90
CA LYS A 463 17.03 7.18 -31.56
C LYS A 463 16.66 8.67 -31.58
N ASP A 464 17.26 9.44 -32.48
CA ASP A 464 17.13 10.90 -32.51
C ASP A 464 16.03 11.40 -33.46
N ALA A 465 15.16 10.51 -33.96
CA ALA A 465 14.04 10.94 -34.79
C ALA A 465 13.07 11.80 -33.97
N PRO A 466 12.78 13.05 -34.40
CA PRO A 466 11.84 13.92 -33.70
C PRO A 466 10.44 13.33 -33.74
N ASP A 467 9.63 13.62 -32.72
CA ASP A 467 8.22 13.23 -32.72
C ASP A 467 7.49 13.91 -33.91
N PRO A 468 6.64 13.16 -34.63
CA PRO A 468 5.85 13.72 -35.70
C PRO A 468 4.81 14.71 -35.16
N ALA A 469 4.32 15.60 -36.02
CA ALA A 469 3.24 16.50 -35.65
C ALA A 469 1.92 15.73 -35.53
N ASP A 470 1.21 15.95 -34.43
CA ASP A 470 -0.14 15.42 -34.23
C ASP A 470 -1.16 16.07 -35.16
N TRP A 471 -2.26 15.36 -35.43
CA TRP A 471 -3.28 15.78 -36.36
C TRP A 471 -4.33 16.68 -35.71
N ASN A 472 -4.38 17.93 -36.17
CA ASN A 472 -5.40 18.92 -35.85
C ASN A 472 -6.09 19.50 -37.11
N ASN A 473 -6.23 18.69 -38.15
CA ASN A 473 -6.83 19.13 -39.42
C ASN A 473 -8.33 19.40 -39.28
N PRO A 474 -8.91 20.35 -40.03
CA PRO A 474 -10.32 20.68 -39.92
C PRO A 474 -11.25 19.53 -40.33
N TYR A 475 -12.29 19.28 -39.53
CA TYR A 475 -13.34 18.30 -39.81
C TYR A 475 -14.69 18.95 -40.07
N PRO A 476 -15.53 18.36 -40.94
CA PRO A 476 -16.96 18.65 -41.06
C PRO A 476 -17.73 18.96 -39.77
N ALA A 477 -18.32 20.16 -39.68
CA ALA A 477 -19.17 20.52 -38.54
C ALA A 477 -20.57 19.85 -38.58
N PHE A 478 -21.21 19.82 -39.75
CA PHE A 478 -22.64 19.48 -39.92
C PHE A 478 -22.92 18.15 -40.67
N GLY A 479 -21.94 17.23 -40.66
CA GLY A 479 -22.06 15.90 -41.25
C GLY A 479 -21.98 15.88 -42.77
N TRP A 480 -21.28 14.92 -43.36
CA TRP A 480 -20.97 14.90 -44.80
C TRP A 480 -21.08 13.48 -45.35
N ASP A 481 -21.71 13.38 -46.52
CA ASP A 481 -21.80 12.14 -47.28
C ASP A 481 -20.54 12.01 -48.15
N GLY A 482 -19.64 11.12 -47.75
CA GLY A 482 -18.39 10.84 -48.46
C GLY A 482 -17.29 11.90 -48.30
N TRP A 483 -16.94 12.24 -47.06
CA TRP A 483 -15.78 13.07 -46.73
C TRP A 483 -14.47 12.28 -46.86
N GLU A 484 -13.44 12.92 -47.43
CA GLU A 484 -12.09 12.36 -47.48
C GLU A 484 -11.30 12.79 -46.24
N SER A 485 -11.20 11.89 -45.27
CA SER A 485 -10.27 12.04 -44.16
C SER A 485 -8.85 11.73 -44.64
N LEU A 486 -7.96 12.70 -44.47
CA LEU A 486 -6.53 12.49 -44.68
C LEU A 486 -5.96 11.73 -43.49
N THR A 487 -5.44 10.55 -43.75
CA THR A 487 -4.61 9.78 -42.82
C THR A 487 -3.20 9.70 -43.39
N SER A 488 -2.25 9.25 -42.57
CA SER A 488 -0.93 8.83 -43.04
C SER A 488 -0.96 7.80 -44.15
N LEU A 489 -2.04 7.01 -44.31
CA LEU A 489 -2.14 5.96 -45.33
C LEU A 489 -2.74 6.45 -46.65
N GLY A 490 -3.30 7.66 -46.67
CA GLY A 490 -3.95 8.25 -47.83
C GLY A 490 -5.29 8.87 -47.49
N LYS A 491 -6.15 8.99 -48.49
CA LYS A 491 -7.50 9.53 -48.32
C LYS A 491 -8.48 8.39 -48.04
N VAL A 492 -9.09 8.40 -46.87
CA VAL A 492 -10.17 7.47 -46.52
C VAL A 492 -11.50 8.19 -46.72
N LYS A 493 -12.36 7.66 -47.57
CA LYS A 493 -13.69 8.22 -47.80
C LYS A 493 -14.68 7.62 -46.80
N GLU A 494 -15.24 8.45 -45.93
CA GLU A 494 -16.17 8.04 -44.88
C GLU A 494 -17.37 9.00 -44.78
N ASN A 495 -18.51 8.48 -44.30
CA ASN A 495 -19.65 9.32 -43.96
C ASN A 495 -19.45 9.83 -42.54
N LEU A 496 -19.18 11.12 -42.39
CA LEU A 496 -19.00 11.73 -41.08
C LEU A 496 -20.37 12.13 -40.50
N PRO A 497 -20.71 11.70 -39.27
CA PRO A 497 -21.87 12.22 -38.58
C PRO A 497 -21.73 13.72 -38.32
N ALA A 498 -22.84 14.39 -38.03
CA ALA A 498 -22.79 15.78 -37.61
C ALA A 498 -22.08 15.88 -36.25
N LEU A 499 -20.89 16.49 -36.21
CA LEU A 499 -20.12 16.71 -34.98
C LEU A 499 -20.74 17.79 -34.10
N LEU A 500 -21.49 18.72 -34.70
CA LEU A 500 -22.29 19.72 -33.99
C LEU A 500 -23.79 19.47 -34.23
N PRO A 501 -24.63 19.46 -33.18
CA PRO A 501 -26.04 19.07 -33.28
C PRO A 501 -26.98 20.18 -33.80
N MET A 502 -26.42 21.19 -34.48
CA MET A 502 -27.20 22.34 -34.97
C MET A 502 -28.13 21.93 -36.11
N LYS A 503 -29.36 22.44 -36.09
CA LYS A 503 -30.43 22.14 -37.05
C LYS A 503 -31.08 23.43 -37.54
N LYS A 504 -31.75 23.36 -38.69
CA LYS A 504 -32.59 24.46 -39.17
C LYS A 504 -33.67 24.80 -38.13
N ARG A 505 -33.82 26.09 -37.83
CA ARG A 505 -34.90 26.62 -36.98
C ARG A 505 -35.66 27.69 -37.74
N THR A 506 -36.97 27.70 -37.59
CA THR A 506 -37.86 28.71 -38.16
C THR A 506 -38.78 29.21 -37.05
N ILE A 507 -38.86 30.53 -36.87
CA ILE A 507 -39.58 31.19 -35.78
C ILE A 507 -40.52 32.22 -36.40
N LYS A 508 -41.80 32.16 -36.04
CA LYS A 508 -42.77 33.21 -36.40
C LYS A 508 -42.70 34.32 -35.35
N ALA A 509 -42.20 35.48 -35.75
CA ALA A 509 -41.98 36.65 -34.92
C ALA A 509 -42.98 37.76 -35.23
N GLY A 510 -44.28 37.50 -35.09
CA GLY A 510 -45.35 38.38 -35.57
C GLY A 510 -45.57 38.23 -37.07
N ASP A 511 -45.45 39.34 -37.80
CA ASP A 511 -45.61 39.38 -39.28
C ASP A 511 -44.36 38.93 -40.04
N VAL A 512 -43.27 38.68 -39.31
CA VAL A 512 -41.99 38.23 -39.86
C VAL A 512 -41.71 36.79 -39.46
N THR A 513 -41.28 35.96 -40.40
CA THR A 513 -40.75 34.63 -40.17
C THR A 513 -39.23 34.67 -40.26
N LEU A 514 -38.56 34.34 -39.16
CA LEU A 514 -37.10 34.26 -39.09
C LEU A 514 -36.66 32.81 -39.29
N THR A 515 -35.68 32.59 -40.16
CA THR A 515 -35.10 31.26 -40.39
C THR A 515 -33.60 31.30 -40.16
N ILE A 516 -33.06 30.26 -39.54
CA ILE A 516 -31.63 30.00 -39.45
C ILE A 516 -31.37 28.55 -39.85
N ALA A 517 -30.44 28.33 -40.77
CA ALA A 517 -30.08 27.00 -41.25
C ALA A 517 -28.57 26.82 -41.27
N PRO A 518 -28.00 25.77 -40.65
CA PRO A 518 -26.58 25.47 -40.77
C PRO A 518 -26.25 25.02 -42.20
N GLU A 519 -25.17 25.55 -42.75
CA GLU A 519 -24.73 25.28 -44.12
C GLU A 519 -23.43 24.50 -44.11
N LYS A 520 -23.33 23.41 -44.89
CA LYS A 520 -22.08 22.63 -44.98
C LYS A 520 -20.96 23.42 -45.67
N LYS A 521 -21.31 24.32 -46.57
CA LYS A 521 -20.39 25.14 -47.37
C LYS A 521 -21.04 26.46 -47.77
N ARG A 522 -20.22 27.39 -48.25
CA ARG A 522 -20.65 28.71 -48.67
C ARG A 522 -21.80 28.66 -49.68
N ASN A 523 -22.81 29.49 -49.45
CA ASN A 523 -23.94 29.68 -50.33
C ASN A 523 -23.46 30.29 -51.66
N PRO A 524 -23.86 29.76 -52.83
CA PRO A 524 -23.47 30.31 -54.13
C PRO A 524 -23.76 31.81 -54.29
N LEU A 525 -24.89 32.30 -53.77
CA LEU A 525 -25.25 33.73 -53.83
C LEU A 525 -24.32 34.57 -52.93
N ALA A 526 -23.87 34.04 -51.80
CA ALA A 526 -22.88 34.71 -50.95
C ALA A 526 -21.51 34.79 -51.65
N ALA A 527 -21.12 33.72 -52.35
CA ALA A 527 -19.90 33.71 -53.15
C ALA A 527 -19.96 34.78 -54.25
N GLU A 528 -21.09 34.91 -54.96
CA GLU A 528 -21.28 35.97 -55.96
C GLU A 528 -21.21 37.37 -55.34
N ALA A 529 -21.91 37.60 -54.22
CA ALA A 529 -21.88 38.87 -53.50
C ALA A 529 -20.46 39.25 -53.06
N LEU A 530 -19.67 38.30 -52.54
CA LEU A 530 -18.29 38.54 -52.15
C LEU A 530 -17.35 38.77 -53.33
N LYS A 531 -17.61 38.14 -54.48
CA LYS A 531 -16.88 38.41 -55.72
C LYS A 531 -17.11 39.86 -56.18
N ALA A 532 -18.36 40.33 -56.15
CA ALA A 532 -18.72 41.71 -56.48
C ALA A 532 -18.07 42.69 -55.48
N TYR A 533 -18.12 42.39 -54.19
CA TYR A 533 -17.49 43.19 -53.14
C TYR A 533 -15.95 43.26 -53.29
N LYS A 534 -15.28 42.15 -53.64
CA LYS A 534 -13.85 42.14 -53.97
C LYS A 534 -13.51 43.04 -55.16
N ALA A 535 -14.39 43.12 -56.16
CA ALA A 535 -14.19 43.99 -57.31
C ALA A 535 -14.35 45.47 -56.94
N GLN A 536 -15.36 45.82 -56.13
CA GLN A 536 -15.60 47.20 -55.67
C GLN A 536 -14.52 47.71 -54.71
N SER A 537 -14.06 46.87 -53.77
CA SER A 537 -12.98 47.23 -52.83
C SER A 537 -11.62 47.46 -53.50
N ARG A 538 -11.38 46.89 -54.70
CA ARG A 538 -10.19 47.20 -55.52
C ARG A 538 -10.28 48.56 -56.21
N GLN A 539 -11.47 49.14 -56.33
CA GLN A 539 -11.72 50.43 -56.99
C GLN A 539 -11.76 51.61 -56.00
N ASN A 540 -12.04 51.36 -54.72
CA ASN A 540 -12.06 52.37 -53.66
C ASN A 540 -10.73 52.43 -52.90
N THR A 541 -10.07 53.59 -52.90
CA THR A 541 -8.78 53.84 -52.22
C THR A 541 -8.91 54.27 -50.74
N ALA A 542 -10.13 54.48 -50.24
CA ALA A 542 -10.37 54.83 -48.84
C ALA A 542 -10.47 53.55 -47.98
N ALA A 543 -9.49 53.33 -47.10
CA ALA A 543 -9.55 52.27 -46.10
C ALA A 543 -10.67 52.55 -45.08
N PRO A 544 -11.51 51.56 -44.74
CA PRO A 544 -12.41 51.69 -43.59
C PRO A 544 -11.57 51.96 -42.33
N ARG A 545 -11.91 53.03 -41.60
CA ARG A 545 -11.27 53.32 -40.31
C ARG A 545 -11.89 52.39 -39.26
N ALA A 546 -11.10 51.45 -38.74
CA ALA A 546 -11.53 50.57 -37.66
C ALA A 546 -11.88 51.39 -36.40
N PRO A 547 -13.00 51.11 -35.70
CA PRO A 547 -13.16 51.51 -34.32
C PRO A 547 -12.09 50.82 -33.48
N SER A 548 -11.75 51.39 -32.31
CA SER A 548 -10.60 50.94 -31.51
C SER A 548 -10.65 49.48 -31.01
N ALA A 549 -11.81 48.80 -31.08
CA ALA A 549 -12.03 47.47 -30.50
C ALA A 549 -12.24 46.33 -31.53
N TYR A 550 -12.53 46.61 -32.81
CA TYR A 550 -12.69 45.57 -33.84
C TYR A 550 -11.32 44.98 -34.23
N THR A 551 -11.19 43.65 -34.19
CA THR A 551 -9.89 42.97 -34.43
C THR A 551 -9.81 42.15 -35.72
N GLY A 552 -10.90 42.06 -36.50
CA GLY A 552 -10.92 41.31 -37.75
C GLY A 552 -11.20 39.81 -37.60
N PRO A 553 -11.11 39.04 -38.70
CA PRO A 553 -11.25 37.58 -38.66
C PRO A 553 -10.19 36.93 -37.76
N LEU A 554 -10.58 35.87 -37.04
CA LEU A 554 -9.79 35.27 -35.95
C LEU A 554 -8.96 34.05 -36.39
N LEU A 555 -9.43 33.35 -37.41
CA LEU A 555 -8.91 32.04 -37.80
C LEU A 555 -7.94 32.12 -38.98
N ASP A 556 -7.10 31.10 -39.09
CA ASP A 556 -6.14 30.94 -40.17
C ASP A 556 -6.87 30.79 -41.52
N LYS A 557 -6.51 31.67 -42.48
CA LYS A 557 -7.11 31.73 -43.82
C LYS A 557 -6.84 30.48 -44.67
N SER A 558 -5.86 29.65 -44.31
CA SER A 558 -5.59 28.38 -45.01
C SER A 558 -6.75 27.39 -44.94
N TRP A 559 -7.66 27.54 -43.97
CA TRP A 559 -8.83 26.67 -43.85
C TRP A 559 -10.14 27.39 -43.48
N CYS A 560 -10.07 28.62 -42.97
CA CYS A 560 -11.22 29.48 -42.71
C CYS A 560 -10.98 30.90 -43.20
N ASP A 561 -11.25 31.16 -44.48
CA ASP A 561 -11.15 32.47 -45.11
C ASP A 561 -12.55 33.06 -45.31
N THR A 562 -12.75 34.24 -44.73
CA THR A 562 -13.99 35.02 -44.88
C THR A 562 -14.32 35.37 -46.33
N THR A 563 -13.33 35.24 -47.22
CA THR A 563 -13.41 35.62 -48.62
C THR A 563 -13.21 34.45 -49.59
N ASP A 564 -13.05 33.21 -49.12
CA ASP A 564 -12.99 32.04 -50.00
C ASP A 564 -14.40 31.67 -50.47
N MET A 565 -14.58 31.56 -51.79
CA MET A 565 -15.85 31.20 -52.42
C MET A 565 -16.26 29.75 -52.13
N ASN A 566 -15.30 28.89 -51.80
CA ASN A 566 -15.51 27.46 -51.53
C ASN A 566 -15.42 27.11 -50.04
N GLN A 567 -15.51 28.12 -49.16
CA GLN A 567 -15.41 27.93 -47.72
C GLN A 567 -16.39 26.87 -47.22
N LYS A 568 -15.92 26.00 -46.32
CA LYS A 568 -16.70 24.93 -45.71
C LYS A 568 -16.89 25.18 -44.22
N SER A 569 -17.95 24.59 -43.66
CA SER A 569 -18.18 24.60 -42.22
C SER A 569 -17.38 23.49 -41.55
N PHE A 570 -16.33 23.89 -40.83
CA PHE A 570 -15.36 22.99 -40.21
C PHE A 570 -15.05 23.34 -38.76
N ILE A 571 -14.57 22.35 -38.01
CA ILE A 571 -14.04 22.50 -36.66
C ILE A 571 -12.65 21.88 -36.55
N ARG A 572 -11.83 22.45 -35.66
CA ARG A 572 -10.63 21.86 -35.08
C ARG A 572 -10.85 21.75 -33.57
N ARG A 573 -9.87 21.22 -32.82
CA ARG A 573 -10.02 21.06 -31.37
C ARG A 573 -10.32 22.36 -30.62
N SER A 574 -9.84 23.50 -31.09
CA SER A 574 -10.02 24.80 -30.41
C SER A 574 -10.58 25.90 -31.32
N GLU A 575 -11.03 25.56 -32.52
CA GLU A 575 -11.45 26.54 -33.52
C GLU A 575 -12.69 26.04 -34.28
N ALA A 576 -13.64 26.92 -34.59
CA ALA A 576 -14.81 26.59 -35.40
C ALA A 576 -15.02 27.65 -36.48
N CYS A 577 -15.23 27.22 -37.72
CA CYS A 577 -15.59 28.04 -38.86
C CYS A 577 -16.95 27.57 -39.35
N LEU A 578 -18.02 28.30 -39.02
CA LEU A 578 -19.39 27.82 -39.18
C LEU A 578 -20.16 28.77 -40.10
N LEU A 579 -20.87 28.21 -41.07
CA LEU A 579 -21.72 28.95 -41.99
C LEU A 579 -23.18 28.67 -41.71
N PHE A 580 -24.00 29.71 -41.78
CA PHE A 580 -25.45 29.62 -41.65
C PHE A 580 -26.13 30.48 -42.71
N THR A 581 -27.30 30.07 -43.16
CA THR A 581 -28.24 30.97 -43.86
C THR A 581 -29.22 31.52 -42.83
N TRP A 582 -29.27 32.84 -42.70
CA TRP A 582 -30.26 33.57 -41.92
C TRP A 582 -31.28 34.20 -42.86
N GLY A 583 -32.56 34.15 -42.53
CA GLY A 583 -33.63 34.67 -43.38
C GLY A 583 -34.65 35.45 -42.57
N ALA A 584 -35.16 36.53 -43.16
CA ALA A 584 -36.30 37.28 -42.68
C ALA A 584 -37.33 37.38 -43.82
N GLU A 585 -38.48 36.74 -43.63
CA GLU A 585 -39.60 36.77 -44.56
C GLU A 585 -40.79 37.48 -43.90
N ALA A 586 -41.24 38.59 -44.48
CA ALA A 586 -42.37 39.35 -43.96
C ALA A 586 -43.57 39.23 -44.90
N THR A 587 -44.78 39.17 -44.35
CA THR A 587 -46.02 39.27 -45.12
C THR A 587 -46.80 40.48 -44.62
N SER A 588 -47.10 41.43 -45.50
CA SER A 588 -47.95 42.57 -45.20
C SER A 588 -49.04 42.77 -46.25
N ASP A 589 -49.90 43.77 -46.03
CA ASP A 589 -50.87 44.30 -46.99
C ASP A 589 -50.22 44.79 -48.30
N ARG A 590 -48.91 45.04 -48.30
CA ARG A 590 -48.12 45.52 -49.45
C ARG A 590 -47.38 44.41 -50.20
N GLY A 591 -47.48 43.15 -49.76
CA GLY A 591 -46.86 42.00 -50.41
C GLY A 591 -46.00 41.15 -49.47
N VAL A 592 -45.22 40.25 -50.08
CA VAL A 592 -44.27 39.38 -49.39
C VAL A 592 -42.86 39.92 -49.62
N PHE A 593 -42.10 40.10 -48.55
CA PHE A 593 -40.71 40.57 -48.59
C PHE A 593 -39.79 39.48 -48.08
N ARG A 594 -38.69 39.23 -48.78
CA ARG A 594 -37.71 38.20 -48.38
C ARG A 594 -36.31 38.75 -48.45
N GLN A 595 -35.55 38.57 -47.38
CA GLN A 595 -34.11 38.81 -47.39
C GLN A 595 -33.40 37.69 -46.65
N TYR A 596 -32.28 37.26 -47.22
CA TYR A 596 -31.43 36.25 -46.64
C TYR A 596 -30.00 36.77 -46.51
N TRP A 597 -29.27 36.23 -45.55
CA TRP A 597 -27.87 36.49 -45.32
C TRP A 597 -27.15 35.16 -45.12
N GLU A 598 -25.98 35.02 -45.70
CA GLU A 598 -25.03 34.06 -45.16
C GLU A 598 -24.32 34.68 -43.96
N VAL A 599 -24.32 33.96 -42.85
CA VAL A 599 -23.63 34.34 -41.63
C VAL A 599 -22.48 33.37 -41.42
N MET A 600 -21.25 33.88 -41.50
CA MET A 600 -20.06 33.18 -41.05
C MET A 600 -19.83 33.50 -39.59
N TRP A 601 -19.67 32.46 -38.78
CA TRP A 601 -19.31 32.54 -37.37
C TRP A 601 -17.99 31.81 -37.15
N GLN A 602 -16.98 32.57 -36.76
CA GLN A 602 -15.69 32.04 -36.33
C GLN A 602 -15.64 32.01 -34.81
N VAL A 603 -15.18 30.89 -34.25
CA VAL A 603 -14.93 30.72 -32.81
C VAL A 603 -13.47 30.32 -32.62
N LYS A 604 -12.80 30.98 -31.68
CA LYS A 604 -11.43 30.64 -31.26
C LYS A 604 -11.39 30.51 -29.73
N LEU A 605 -11.06 29.31 -29.28
CA LEU A 605 -10.89 28.96 -27.88
C LEU A 605 -9.41 29.02 -27.51
N ASP A 606 -9.13 29.44 -26.29
CA ASP A 606 -7.79 29.35 -25.71
C ASP A 606 -7.61 28.00 -24.98
N PRO A 607 -6.80 27.07 -25.52
CA PRO A 607 -6.55 25.78 -24.87
C PRO A 607 -5.65 25.91 -23.63
N LYS A 608 -5.10 27.08 -23.31
CA LYS A 608 -4.21 27.32 -22.15
C LYS A 608 -4.70 28.46 -21.25
N GLY A 609 -5.89 28.99 -21.51
CA GLY A 609 -6.42 30.13 -20.77
C GLY A 609 -7.93 30.16 -20.77
N LYS A 610 -8.49 31.34 -20.53
CA LYS A 610 -9.93 31.53 -20.33
C LYS A 610 -10.62 32.20 -21.51
N ALA A 611 -9.84 32.72 -22.47
CA ALA A 611 -10.38 33.56 -23.54
C ALA A 611 -11.20 32.74 -24.53
N ILE A 612 -12.36 33.28 -24.89
CA ILE A 612 -13.24 32.82 -25.96
C ILE A 612 -13.48 34.01 -26.87
N ARG A 613 -12.98 33.91 -28.10
CA ARG A 613 -13.12 34.98 -29.10
C ARG A 613 -14.01 34.51 -30.23
N THR A 614 -14.86 35.39 -30.71
CA THR A 614 -15.72 35.11 -31.86
C THR A 614 -15.71 36.25 -32.87
N PHE A 615 -15.90 35.89 -34.12
CA PHE A 615 -16.07 36.84 -35.22
C PHE A 615 -17.31 36.46 -36.01
N VAL A 616 -18.05 37.46 -36.47
CA VAL A 616 -19.20 37.29 -37.33
C VAL A 616 -19.05 38.12 -38.60
N GLN A 617 -19.44 37.54 -39.73
CA GLN A 617 -19.66 38.27 -40.98
C GLN A 617 -21.01 37.88 -41.58
N MET A 618 -21.85 38.88 -41.84
CA MET A 618 -23.13 38.71 -42.51
C MET A 618 -23.03 39.25 -43.95
N THR A 619 -23.28 38.37 -44.91
CA THR A 619 -23.23 38.64 -46.34
C THR A 619 -24.64 38.60 -46.90
N PRO A 620 -25.23 39.73 -47.33
CA PRO A 620 -26.56 39.73 -47.95
C PRO A 620 -26.59 38.83 -49.20
N LEU A 621 -27.59 37.95 -49.27
CA LEU A 621 -27.88 37.17 -50.47
C LEU A 621 -28.82 38.01 -51.33
N MET A 622 -28.30 38.55 -52.43
CA MET A 622 -29.06 39.47 -53.27
C MET A 622 -30.27 38.77 -53.92
N PRO A 623 -31.51 39.26 -53.73
CA PRO A 623 -32.69 38.67 -54.35
C PRO A 623 -32.75 39.00 -55.85
N THR A 624 -33.16 38.03 -56.68
CA THR A 624 -33.26 38.17 -58.14
C THR A 624 -34.63 38.66 -58.63
N VAL A 625 -35.55 39.00 -57.72
CA VAL A 625 -36.98 39.30 -58.00
C VAL A 625 -37.50 40.50 -57.18
N GLN A 626 -38.71 40.97 -57.53
CA GLN A 626 -39.38 42.18 -57.01
C GLN A 626 -39.85 42.10 -55.53
N GLU A 627 -39.68 40.96 -54.85
CA GLU A 627 -40.07 40.69 -53.43
C GLU A 627 -39.08 41.28 -52.41
N GLN A 628 -38.62 42.51 -52.65
CA GLN A 628 -37.56 43.15 -51.88
C GLN A 628 -38.13 43.96 -50.70
N TRP A 629 -37.39 43.99 -49.60
CA TRP A 629 -37.73 44.85 -48.47
C TRP A 629 -37.72 46.33 -48.89
N PRO A 630 -38.78 47.10 -48.58
CA PRO A 630 -38.87 48.51 -48.96
C PRO A 630 -37.79 49.35 -48.27
N SER A 631 -37.47 50.50 -48.86
CA SER A 631 -36.49 51.41 -48.28
C SER A 631 -37.01 52.09 -47.02
N SER A 632 -36.28 51.98 -45.92
CA SER A 632 -36.49 52.72 -44.67
C SER A 632 -35.18 52.79 -43.86
N PRO A 633 -35.02 53.75 -42.91
CA PRO A 633 -33.77 53.90 -42.17
C PRO A 633 -33.25 52.62 -41.49
N LYS A 634 -34.15 51.75 -41.00
CA LYS A 634 -33.85 50.44 -40.41
C LYS A 634 -34.77 49.36 -40.97
N ALA A 635 -34.82 49.23 -42.30
CA ALA A 635 -35.69 48.25 -42.97
C ALA A 635 -35.47 46.85 -42.41
N MET A 636 -34.22 46.46 -42.18
CA MET A 636 -33.85 45.20 -41.54
C MET A 636 -32.67 45.42 -40.60
N ALA A 637 -32.87 45.27 -39.30
CA ALA A 637 -31.81 45.45 -38.31
C ALA A 637 -31.73 44.27 -37.35
N TRP A 638 -30.53 43.72 -37.18
CA TRP A 638 -30.25 42.60 -36.27
C TRP A 638 -29.38 43.08 -35.10
N ASN A 639 -29.83 42.86 -33.87
CA ASN A 639 -28.95 42.96 -32.72
C ASN A 639 -28.32 41.59 -32.45
N VAL A 640 -27.10 41.36 -32.94
CA VAL A 640 -26.39 40.07 -32.80
C VAL A 640 -25.60 40.05 -31.49
N VAL A 641 -25.69 38.94 -30.77
CA VAL A 641 -25.01 38.69 -29.49
C VAL A 641 -24.40 37.30 -29.47
N THR A 642 -23.36 37.12 -28.66
CA THR A 642 -22.71 35.82 -28.47
C THR A 642 -22.41 35.58 -26.99
N GLY A 643 -22.40 34.33 -26.58
CA GLY A 643 -22.05 33.95 -25.22
C GLY A 643 -22.46 32.52 -24.88
N CYS A 644 -22.38 32.20 -23.59
CA CYS A 644 -22.69 30.88 -23.06
C CYS A 644 -24.13 30.85 -22.53
N ALA A 645 -24.99 30.06 -23.15
CA ALA A 645 -26.42 30.01 -22.87
C ALA A 645 -26.75 29.43 -21.48
N ASN A 646 -25.90 28.53 -20.98
CA ASN A 646 -26.08 27.81 -19.72
C ASN A 646 -25.31 28.41 -18.53
N SER A 647 -24.93 29.70 -18.59
CA SER A 647 -23.98 30.36 -17.67
C SER A 647 -22.57 29.73 -17.71
N GLY A 648 -21.57 30.32 -17.05
CA GLY A 648 -20.18 29.83 -17.10
C GLY A 648 -19.21 30.71 -17.89
N CYS A 649 -19.70 31.80 -18.46
CA CYS A 649 -18.88 32.80 -19.12
C CYS A 649 -19.14 34.16 -18.50
N THR A 650 -18.15 35.05 -18.54
CA THR A 650 -18.36 36.48 -18.32
C THR A 650 -19.48 36.93 -19.26
N SER A 651 -20.45 37.69 -18.74
CA SER A 651 -21.71 38.03 -19.42
C SER A 651 -21.57 38.23 -20.92
N GLY A 652 -22.39 37.54 -21.71
CA GLY A 652 -22.35 37.55 -23.18
C GLY A 652 -22.31 38.97 -23.74
N MET A 653 -21.38 39.20 -24.66
CA MET A 653 -21.09 40.52 -25.21
C MET A 653 -21.80 40.74 -26.54
N GLY A 654 -22.19 41.99 -26.79
CA GLY A 654 -22.48 42.46 -28.14
C GLY A 654 -21.19 42.44 -28.97
N PHE A 655 -21.33 42.48 -30.30
CA PHE A 655 -20.19 42.56 -31.19
C PHE A 655 -19.69 44.00 -31.34
N ASP A 656 -18.37 44.16 -31.33
CA ASP A 656 -17.69 45.36 -31.78
C ASP A 656 -17.66 45.34 -33.32
N TRP A 657 -18.56 46.09 -33.93
CA TRP A 657 -18.72 46.16 -35.37
C TRP A 657 -17.66 47.04 -36.03
N GLU A 658 -17.19 46.66 -37.21
CA GLU A 658 -16.38 47.55 -38.04
C GLU A 658 -17.18 48.79 -38.43
N SER A 659 -16.50 49.95 -38.52
CA SER A 659 -17.14 51.22 -38.82
C SER A 659 -17.88 51.16 -40.15
N GLY A 660 -19.16 51.55 -40.14
CA GLY A 660 -20.03 51.50 -41.32
C GLY A 660 -20.46 50.09 -41.74
N ARG A 661 -20.17 49.06 -40.94
CA ARG A 661 -20.51 47.64 -41.20
C ARG A 661 -21.27 47.00 -40.05
N GLY A 662 -22.25 47.75 -39.54
CA GLY A 662 -23.20 47.23 -38.57
C GLY A 662 -24.29 46.38 -39.25
N PRO A 663 -24.98 45.51 -38.52
CA PRO A 663 -25.96 44.57 -39.05
C PRO A 663 -27.34 45.23 -39.26
N SER A 664 -27.38 46.34 -40.00
CA SER A 664 -28.59 47.11 -40.29
C SER A 664 -28.60 47.58 -41.73
N TRP A 665 -29.60 47.16 -42.49
CA TRP A 665 -29.75 47.41 -43.92
C TRP A 665 -30.96 48.31 -44.17
N SER A 666 -30.77 49.26 -45.09
CA SER A 666 -31.76 50.29 -45.42
C SER A 666 -32.83 49.85 -46.42
N SER A 667 -32.59 48.75 -47.15
CA SER A 667 -33.52 48.14 -48.12
C SER A 667 -33.05 46.73 -48.50
N GLY A 668 -33.86 45.98 -49.25
CA GLY A 668 -33.43 44.70 -49.84
C GLY A 668 -32.33 44.80 -50.91
N LEU A 669 -31.98 46.01 -51.37
CA LEU A 669 -30.90 46.27 -52.31
C LEU A 669 -29.58 46.67 -51.63
N ASP A 670 -29.62 46.92 -50.33
CA ASP A 670 -28.45 47.28 -49.55
C ASP A 670 -27.55 46.04 -49.41
N SER A 671 -26.38 46.10 -50.05
CA SER A 671 -25.46 44.96 -50.22
C SER A 671 -24.23 45.05 -49.32
N HIS A 672 -24.16 46.01 -48.38
CA HIS A 672 -23.00 46.11 -47.50
C HIS A 672 -22.87 44.86 -46.62
N LEU A 673 -21.61 44.48 -46.37
CA LEU A 673 -21.27 43.42 -45.43
C LEU A 673 -21.32 43.97 -44.01
N ALA A 674 -21.92 43.23 -43.09
CA ALA A 674 -21.77 43.51 -41.66
C ALA A 674 -20.71 42.59 -41.07
N GLN A 675 -19.79 43.11 -40.27
CA GLN A 675 -18.80 42.27 -39.58
C GLN A 675 -18.34 42.85 -38.26
N GLY A 676 -18.10 41.96 -37.29
CA GLY A 676 -17.74 42.34 -35.93
C GLY A 676 -17.02 41.24 -35.17
N THR A 677 -16.38 41.62 -34.07
CA THR A 677 -15.67 40.72 -33.15
C THR A 677 -16.24 40.83 -31.75
N ALA A 678 -16.19 39.75 -30.97
CA ALA A 678 -16.61 39.73 -29.57
C ALA A 678 -15.72 38.78 -28.76
N ASP A 679 -15.19 39.28 -27.65
CA ASP A 679 -14.24 38.59 -26.78
C ASP A 679 -14.77 38.45 -25.35
N PHE A 680 -15.06 37.25 -24.89
CA PHE A 680 -15.47 37.00 -23.50
C PHE A 680 -14.61 35.88 -22.90
N SER A 681 -14.83 35.52 -21.65
CA SER A 681 -14.03 34.51 -20.97
C SER A 681 -14.87 33.49 -20.23
N TRP A 682 -14.38 32.27 -20.13
CA TRP A 682 -14.86 31.31 -19.16
C TRP A 682 -14.61 31.84 -17.74
N ASP A 683 -15.64 31.80 -16.89
CA ASP A 683 -15.59 32.35 -15.52
C ASP A 683 -14.77 31.50 -14.53
N GLY A 684 -14.29 30.32 -14.96
CA GLY A 684 -13.56 29.39 -14.12
C GLY A 684 -14.43 28.35 -13.41
N SER A 685 -15.74 28.35 -13.66
CA SER A 685 -16.69 27.41 -13.06
C SER A 685 -16.46 25.96 -13.51
N LEU A 686 -16.59 25.04 -12.55
CA LEU A 686 -16.38 23.60 -12.68
C LEU A 686 -17.61 22.85 -12.14
N ASN A 687 -17.81 21.60 -12.56
CA ASN A 687 -18.89 20.76 -12.02
C ASN A 687 -18.72 20.48 -10.52
N ASN A 688 -17.48 20.18 -10.08
CA ASN A 688 -17.13 20.04 -8.68
C ASN A 688 -15.64 20.34 -8.48
N ALA A 689 -15.32 21.54 -7.97
CA ALA A 689 -13.94 21.98 -7.80
C ALA A 689 -13.12 21.11 -6.82
N SER A 690 -13.76 20.38 -5.90
CA SER A 690 -13.07 19.50 -4.95
C SER A 690 -12.98 18.05 -5.42
N GLY A 691 -13.76 17.66 -6.43
CA GLY A 691 -13.77 16.29 -6.96
C GLY A 691 -12.48 15.95 -7.71
N PRO A 692 -12.00 14.68 -7.63
CA PRO A 692 -10.74 14.28 -8.25
C PRO A 692 -10.85 13.89 -9.73
N LYS A 693 -12.07 13.71 -10.25
CA LYS A 693 -12.30 13.14 -11.58
C LYS A 693 -12.28 14.21 -12.66
N ASP A 694 -12.00 13.82 -13.90
CA ASP A 694 -12.01 14.72 -15.05
C ASP A 694 -13.36 15.41 -15.24
N LYS A 695 -14.46 14.67 -15.03
CA LYS A 695 -15.83 15.20 -15.04
C LYS A 695 -16.09 16.27 -13.97
N ASP A 696 -15.38 16.21 -12.85
CA ASP A 696 -15.52 17.15 -11.73
C ASP A 696 -14.75 18.45 -12.04
N LYS A 697 -13.56 18.30 -12.61
CA LYS A 697 -12.62 19.37 -13.00
C LYS A 697 -12.88 19.96 -14.38
N SER A 698 -14.03 19.68 -14.98
CA SER A 698 -14.47 20.23 -16.26
C SER A 698 -15.90 20.74 -16.18
N LYS A 699 -16.29 21.55 -17.17
CA LYS A 699 -17.64 22.04 -17.36
C LYS A 699 -17.94 22.20 -18.85
N ALA A 700 -19.10 21.71 -19.27
CA ALA A 700 -19.65 21.94 -20.60
C ALA A 700 -20.30 23.34 -20.63
N LEU A 701 -19.95 24.12 -21.65
CA LEU A 701 -20.46 25.46 -21.94
C LEU A 701 -21.22 25.42 -23.26
N GLU A 702 -22.43 25.97 -23.24
CA GLU A 702 -23.30 26.02 -24.40
C GLU A 702 -23.06 27.31 -25.17
N LEU A 703 -22.05 27.31 -26.06
CA LEU A 703 -21.68 28.49 -26.83
C LEU A 703 -22.68 28.73 -27.96
N ALA A 704 -23.37 29.87 -27.94
CA ALA A 704 -24.38 30.24 -28.92
C ALA A 704 -24.17 31.64 -29.50
N MET A 705 -24.51 31.78 -30.79
CA MET A 705 -24.76 33.08 -31.42
C MET A 705 -26.27 33.30 -31.52
N GLY A 706 -26.75 34.40 -30.95
CA GLY A 706 -28.15 34.82 -30.96
C GLY A 706 -28.31 36.15 -31.69
N ALA A 707 -29.53 36.46 -32.13
CA ALA A 707 -29.86 37.80 -32.61
C ALA A 707 -31.32 38.16 -32.38
N PHE A 708 -31.58 39.46 -32.28
CA PHE A 708 -32.92 40.05 -32.21
C PHE A 708 -33.18 40.86 -33.47
N PHE A 709 -34.21 40.49 -34.24
CA PHE A 709 -34.63 41.20 -35.43
C PHE A 709 -35.53 42.40 -35.12
N THR A 710 -35.31 43.53 -35.77
CA THR A 710 -36.17 44.71 -35.71
C THR A 710 -36.33 45.30 -37.10
N THR A 711 -37.46 45.96 -37.33
CA THR A 711 -37.74 46.67 -38.57
C THR A 711 -38.55 47.92 -38.28
N ASP A 712 -38.31 48.99 -39.04
CA ASP A 712 -39.16 50.18 -39.12
C ASP A 712 -40.00 50.23 -40.40
N SER A 713 -40.03 49.13 -41.17
CA SER A 713 -40.86 49.02 -42.37
C SER A 713 -42.35 49.17 -42.01
N PRO A 714 -43.10 50.09 -42.66
CA PRO A 714 -44.49 50.35 -42.30
C PRO A 714 -45.39 49.11 -42.44
N GLY A 715 -46.29 48.93 -41.46
CA GLY A 715 -47.31 47.87 -41.52
C GLY A 715 -46.84 46.49 -41.06
N LEU A 716 -45.65 46.37 -40.45
CA LEU A 716 -45.12 45.13 -39.89
C LEU A 716 -45.01 45.22 -38.37
N VAL A 717 -45.51 44.20 -37.68
CA VAL A 717 -45.39 44.03 -36.23
C VAL A 717 -44.47 42.85 -35.94
N VAL A 718 -43.35 43.11 -35.25
CA VAL A 718 -42.43 42.06 -34.80
C VAL A 718 -42.66 41.76 -33.33
N THR A 719 -43.02 40.51 -33.02
CA THR A 719 -43.19 40.02 -31.64
C THR A 719 -42.28 38.82 -31.42
N LYS A 720 -41.56 38.74 -30.30
CA LYS A 720 -40.54 37.69 -30.04
C LYS A 720 -39.44 37.62 -31.12
N PRO A 721 -38.63 38.68 -31.26
CA PRO A 721 -37.70 38.84 -32.38
C PRO A 721 -36.45 37.95 -32.34
N ASN A 722 -36.34 37.01 -31.38
CA ASN A 722 -35.10 36.32 -31.09
C ASN A 722 -34.94 35.02 -31.90
N VAL A 723 -33.78 34.86 -32.52
CA VAL A 723 -33.32 33.61 -33.16
C VAL A 723 -31.90 33.30 -32.69
N SER A 724 -31.49 32.04 -32.77
CA SER A 724 -30.11 31.64 -32.44
C SER A 724 -29.69 30.46 -33.28
N ALA A 725 -28.40 30.40 -33.61
CA ALA A 725 -27.75 29.24 -34.24
C ALA A 725 -27.86 27.98 -33.37
N GLY A 726 -28.31 28.12 -32.12
CA GLY A 726 -28.31 27.08 -31.12
C GLY A 726 -26.91 26.92 -30.53
N PRO A 727 -26.80 26.49 -29.27
CA PRO A 727 -25.49 26.27 -28.71
C PRO A 727 -24.83 25.04 -29.32
N PHE A 728 -23.50 25.09 -29.47
CA PHE A 728 -22.69 23.88 -29.51
C PHE A 728 -21.81 23.79 -28.26
N GLU A 729 -21.49 22.56 -27.88
CA GLU A 729 -20.74 22.31 -26.65
C GLU A 729 -19.27 22.69 -26.83
N VAL A 730 -18.79 23.53 -25.92
CA VAL A 730 -17.38 23.75 -25.62
C VAL A 730 -17.12 23.20 -24.23
N ARG A 731 -16.00 22.52 -24.02
CA ARG A 731 -15.61 22.04 -22.70
C ARG A 731 -14.43 22.86 -22.18
N CYS A 732 -14.58 23.45 -21.01
CA CYS A 732 -13.48 24.08 -20.29
C CYS A 732 -13.12 23.26 -19.05
N ASP A 733 -11.84 23.21 -18.70
CA ASP A 733 -11.34 22.38 -17.58
C ASP A 733 -10.08 22.96 -16.93
N LYS A 734 -9.75 22.48 -15.72
CA LYS A 734 -8.47 22.75 -15.02
C LYS A 734 -7.62 21.50 -14.82
N VAL A 735 -7.74 20.53 -15.72
CA VAL A 735 -6.98 19.28 -15.62
C VAL A 735 -5.54 19.49 -16.09
N TYR A 736 -5.36 20.31 -17.12
CA TYR A 736 -4.06 20.71 -17.64
C TYR A 736 -3.79 22.19 -17.33
N GLY A 737 -3.06 22.48 -16.25
CA GLY A 737 -2.70 23.83 -15.82
C GLY A 737 -3.87 24.67 -15.27
N ASP A 738 -3.79 26.00 -15.42
CA ASP A 738 -4.72 26.95 -14.78
C ASP A 738 -6.11 27.03 -15.42
N GLY A 739 -6.26 26.47 -16.63
CA GLY A 739 -7.51 26.50 -17.39
C GLY A 739 -7.31 26.35 -18.88
N GLY A 740 -8.32 25.86 -19.59
CA GLY A 740 -8.35 25.85 -21.05
C GLY A 740 -9.67 25.34 -21.59
N CYS A 741 -10.02 25.73 -22.81
CA CYS A 741 -11.28 25.36 -23.47
C CYS A 741 -11.04 24.69 -24.83
N VAL A 742 -11.85 23.68 -25.14
CA VAL A 742 -11.80 22.90 -26.39
C VAL A 742 -13.20 22.53 -26.88
N ILE A 743 -13.30 22.12 -28.14
CA ILE A 743 -14.49 21.54 -28.76
C ILE A 743 -14.40 20.02 -28.59
N PRO A 744 -15.15 19.42 -27.64
CA PRO A 744 -14.97 18.01 -27.26
C PRO A 744 -15.37 17.03 -28.36
N SER A 745 -16.26 17.44 -29.28
CA SER A 745 -16.68 16.60 -30.42
C SER A 745 -15.63 16.44 -31.52
N TYR A 746 -14.51 17.15 -31.44
CA TYR A 746 -13.37 16.96 -32.34
C TYR A 746 -12.42 15.88 -31.81
N SER A 747 -12.12 14.87 -32.64
CA SER A 747 -11.19 13.78 -32.33
C SER A 747 -9.79 14.01 -32.93
N PRO A 748 -8.78 14.47 -32.16
CA PRO A 748 -7.42 14.64 -32.67
C PRO A 748 -6.77 13.30 -33.03
N GLY A 749 -5.76 13.34 -33.91
CA GLY A 749 -4.97 12.15 -34.26
C GLY A 749 -3.60 12.16 -33.59
N TYR A 750 -3.31 11.13 -32.80
CA TYR A 750 -2.01 10.88 -32.17
C TYR A 750 -1.04 10.29 -33.19
N ALA A 751 0.05 10.99 -33.49
CA ALA A 751 1.00 10.53 -34.50
C ALA A 751 2.10 9.65 -33.89
N MET A 752 2.07 8.34 -34.17
CA MET A 752 3.11 7.43 -33.69
C MET A 752 4.45 7.70 -34.41
N ASN A 753 5.54 7.78 -33.64
CA ASN A 753 6.88 8.00 -34.19
C ASN A 753 7.45 6.70 -34.81
N SER A 754 6.96 6.34 -36.00
CA SER A 754 7.36 5.12 -36.72
C SER A 754 8.82 5.09 -37.16
N LYS A 755 9.52 6.23 -37.17
CA LYS A 755 10.97 6.30 -37.42
C LYS A 755 11.78 5.84 -36.21
N ARG A 756 11.32 6.21 -35.01
CA ARG A 756 11.97 5.85 -33.75
C ARG A 756 11.52 4.49 -33.22
N TYR A 757 10.26 4.11 -33.44
CA TYR A 757 9.64 2.91 -32.88
C TYR A 757 8.88 2.10 -33.95
N PRO A 758 9.58 1.62 -35.00
CA PRO A 758 8.94 1.00 -36.16
C PRO A 758 8.14 -0.26 -35.82
N ALA A 759 8.60 -1.11 -34.89
CA ALA A 759 7.90 -2.35 -34.56
C ALA A 759 6.56 -2.12 -33.83
N ALA A 760 6.53 -1.22 -32.84
CA ALA A 760 5.27 -0.85 -32.15
C ALA A 760 4.28 -0.18 -33.12
N ALA A 761 4.77 0.71 -33.98
CA ALA A 761 3.96 1.31 -35.03
C ALA A 761 3.39 0.26 -36.01
N ALA A 762 4.21 -0.69 -36.46
CA ALA A 762 3.78 -1.76 -37.35
C ALA A 762 2.77 -2.71 -36.69
N HIS A 763 2.96 -3.05 -35.41
CA HIS A 763 2.00 -3.86 -34.66
C HIS A 763 0.66 -3.14 -34.50
N ALA A 764 0.66 -1.89 -34.03
CA ALA A 764 -0.56 -1.09 -33.90
C ALA A 764 -1.29 -0.95 -35.24
N TRP A 765 -0.56 -0.67 -36.33
CA TRP A 765 -1.12 -0.55 -37.68
C TRP A 765 -1.74 -1.87 -38.15
N LEU A 766 -1.06 -3.00 -37.92
CA LEU A 766 -1.56 -4.31 -38.33
C LEU A 766 -2.93 -4.57 -37.70
N ILE A 767 -3.06 -4.37 -36.39
CA ILE A 767 -4.32 -4.62 -35.68
C ILE A 767 -5.40 -3.62 -36.13
N GLN A 768 -5.05 -2.34 -36.21
CA GLN A 768 -5.94 -1.26 -36.66
C GLN A 768 -6.52 -1.48 -38.06
N ASN A 769 -5.79 -2.16 -38.97
CA ASN A 769 -6.16 -2.24 -40.39
C ASN A 769 -6.52 -3.65 -40.87
N ARG A 770 -6.29 -4.71 -40.07
CA ARG A 770 -6.55 -6.10 -40.47
C ARG A 770 -7.57 -6.84 -39.62
N LEU A 771 -7.68 -6.52 -38.32
CA LEU A 771 -8.63 -7.19 -37.42
C LEU A 771 -10.07 -6.81 -37.80
N LYS A 772 -10.97 -7.79 -38.02
CA LYS A 772 -12.39 -7.54 -38.36
C LYS A 772 -13.33 -7.91 -37.22
N PRO A 773 -14.50 -7.24 -37.08
CA PRO A 773 -14.99 -6.09 -37.85
C PRO A 773 -14.51 -4.73 -37.32
N GLU A 774 -13.54 -4.71 -36.40
CA GLU A 774 -13.28 -3.57 -35.52
C GLU A 774 -11.97 -2.86 -35.86
N PHE A 775 -12.04 -1.88 -36.76
CA PHE A 775 -10.90 -1.04 -37.13
C PHE A 775 -10.68 0.10 -36.11
N PHE A 776 -10.44 -0.24 -34.85
CA PHE A 776 -10.32 0.76 -33.78
C PHE A 776 -9.14 1.71 -33.96
N GLY A 777 -9.44 2.99 -33.81
CA GLY A 777 -8.47 4.08 -33.85
C GLY A 777 -7.96 4.43 -35.24
N GLN A 778 -8.55 3.93 -36.33
CA GLN A 778 -8.06 4.20 -37.70
C GLN A 778 -8.38 5.61 -38.20
N THR A 779 -9.57 6.10 -37.89
CA THR A 779 -10.09 7.39 -38.37
C THR A 779 -10.85 8.09 -37.25
N PRO A 780 -11.21 9.38 -37.43
CA PRO A 780 -12.11 10.07 -36.49
C PRO A 780 -13.47 9.39 -36.28
N VAL A 781 -13.94 8.59 -37.25
CA VAL A 781 -15.21 7.82 -37.12
C VAL A 781 -15.04 6.56 -36.30
N THR A 782 -13.87 5.94 -36.36
CA THR A 782 -13.53 4.69 -35.66
C THR A 782 -12.64 4.95 -34.44
N ALA A 783 -12.68 6.16 -33.88
CA ALA A 783 -11.77 6.64 -32.85
C ALA A 783 -11.77 5.78 -31.57
N LEU A 784 -10.64 5.84 -30.85
CA LEU A 784 -10.46 5.33 -29.50
C LEU A 784 -11.02 6.33 -28.48
N HIS A 785 -11.51 5.86 -27.35
CA HIS A 785 -11.91 6.68 -26.21
C HIS A 785 -10.81 6.64 -25.16
N TYR A 786 -10.27 7.81 -24.82
CA TYR A 786 -9.23 7.93 -23.82
C TYR A 786 -9.71 7.53 -22.43
N MET A 787 -8.94 6.68 -21.75
CA MET A 787 -9.11 6.34 -20.35
C MET A 787 -7.87 6.85 -19.57
N PRO A 788 -7.97 7.99 -18.86
CA PRO A 788 -6.88 8.45 -17.99
C PRO A 788 -6.71 7.49 -16.81
N ASN A 789 -5.73 7.74 -15.94
CA ASN A 789 -5.53 6.91 -14.75
C ASN A 789 -6.78 6.78 -13.86
N LYS A 790 -6.77 5.76 -12.99
CA LYS A 790 -7.88 5.39 -12.10
C LYS A 790 -8.47 6.56 -11.31
N THR A 791 -7.64 7.49 -10.84
CA THR A 791 -8.12 8.62 -10.02
C THR A 791 -8.90 9.65 -10.82
N ARG A 792 -8.69 9.73 -12.13
CA ARG A 792 -9.33 10.68 -13.04
C ARG A 792 -10.54 10.13 -13.79
N ASN A 793 -10.55 8.84 -14.12
CA ASN A 793 -11.62 8.24 -14.94
C ASN A 793 -12.81 7.71 -14.13
N SER A 794 -13.91 7.46 -14.85
CA SER A 794 -15.14 6.88 -14.32
C SER A 794 -15.36 5.41 -14.69
N GLY A 795 -14.47 4.77 -15.46
CA GLY A 795 -14.57 3.33 -15.74
C GLY A 795 -14.33 2.54 -14.45
N GLY A 796 -15.00 1.42 -14.19
CA GLY A 796 -14.78 0.64 -12.97
C GLY A 796 -15.99 0.46 -12.08
N ASN A 797 -15.92 -0.56 -11.22
CA ASN A 797 -17.01 -0.91 -10.32
C ASN A 797 -17.29 0.25 -9.33
N ASN A 798 -18.58 0.52 -9.08
CA ASN A 798 -19.04 1.53 -8.10
C ASN A 798 -18.49 2.96 -8.34
N ASN A 799 -18.19 3.35 -9.58
CA ASN A 799 -17.60 4.64 -9.95
C ASN A 799 -16.20 4.93 -9.35
N ALA A 800 -15.48 3.90 -8.88
CA ALA A 800 -14.16 4.08 -8.26
C ALA A 800 -13.06 4.50 -9.27
N GLY A 801 -13.25 4.24 -10.56
CA GLY A 801 -12.20 4.36 -11.57
C GLY A 801 -11.52 3.00 -11.83
N ARG A 802 -10.90 2.85 -13.01
CA ARG A 802 -10.18 1.64 -13.43
C ARG A 802 -8.76 1.99 -13.83
N SER A 803 -7.82 1.13 -13.48
CA SER A 803 -6.41 1.31 -13.81
C SER A 803 -6.09 0.73 -15.18
N GLU A 804 -5.22 1.41 -15.94
CA GLU A 804 -4.64 0.87 -17.16
C GLU A 804 -3.83 -0.40 -16.91
N ASN A 805 -3.32 -0.60 -15.68
CA ASN A 805 -2.66 -1.83 -15.28
C ASN A 805 -3.63 -3.02 -15.22
N SER A 806 -4.89 -2.80 -14.85
CA SER A 806 -5.91 -3.87 -14.83
C SER A 806 -6.30 -4.32 -16.24
N ASN A 807 -6.28 -3.41 -17.22
CA ASN A 807 -6.44 -3.78 -18.64
C ASN A 807 -5.22 -4.56 -19.13
N ARG A 808 -4.03 -4.04 -18.87
CA ARG A 808 -2.77 -4.69 -19.25
C ARG A 808 -2.59 -6.04 -18.57
N TYR A 809 -3.13 -6.21 -17.36
CA TYR A 809 -3.17 -7.51 -16.69
C TYR A 809 -3.88 -8.52 -17.58
N ARG A 810 -5.13 -8.27 -17.96
CA ARG A 810 -5.94 -9.23 -18.73
C ARG A 810 -5.38 -9.55 -20.12
N VAL A 811 -4.57 -8.67 -20.72
CA VAL A 811 -4.00 -8.88 -22.07
C VAL A 811 -2.56 -9.41 -22.05
N CYS A 812 -1.72 -8.89 -21.17
CA CYS A 812 -0.27 -9.14 -21.20
C CYS A 812 0.23 -10.02 -20.06
N ARG A 813 -0.31 -9.86 -18.85
CA ARG A 813 0.21 -10.55 -17.66
C ARG A 813 -0.59 -11.82 -17.36
N GLY A 814 -1.91 -11.75 -17.46
CA GLY A 814 -2.87 -12.84 -17.34
C GLY A 814 -2.76 -13.63 -16.04
N ALA A 815 -3.61 -14.65 -15.93
CA ALA A 815 -3.25 -15.86 -15.22
C ALA A 815 -2.09 -16.51 -15.97
N ALA A 816 -1.22 -17.17 -15.24
CA ALA A 816 0.03 -17.70 -15.73
C ALA A 816 -0.03 -18.49 -17.04
N ALA A 817 -1.06 -19.33 -17.21
CA ALA A 817 -1.23 -20.14 -18.41
C ALA A 817 -1.49 -19.30 -19.68
N ASN A 818 -1.76 -18.01 -19.49
CA ASN A 818 -2.16 -17.04 -20.49
C ASN A 818 -1.28 -15.80 -20.59
N ALA A 819 -0.34 -15.65 -19.65
CA ALA A 819 0.71 -14.64 -19.69
C ALA A 819 1.43 -14.62 -21.04
N MET A 820 1.93 -13.45 -21.44
CA MET A 820 2.74 -13.35 -22.66
C MET A 820 4.12 -13.99 -22.40
N VAL A 821 4.33 -15.18 -22.95
CA VAL A 821 5.68 -15.78 -23.02
C VAL A 821 6.46 -15.05 -24.11
N TYR A 822 7.49 -14.30 -23.74
CA TYR A 822 8.26 -13.53 -24.70
C TYR A 822 9.01 -14.40 -25.70
N HIS A 823 9.18 -13.90 -26.93
CA HIS A 823 9.86 -14.66 -27.97
C HIS A 823 11.38 -14.58 -27.77
N PRO A 824 12.13 -15.70 -27.73
CA PRO A 824 13.57 -15.67 -27.52
C PRO A 824 14.33 -14.83 -28.56
N LYS A 825 13.84 -14.84 -29.81
CA LYS A 825 14.39 -14.02 -30.91
C LYS A 825 13.89 -12.58 -30.93
N THR A 826 13.14 -12.12 -29.92
CA THR A 826 12.71 -10.72 -29.83
C THR A 826 13.93 -9.80 -29.88
N ALA A 827 13.96 -8.89 -30.84
CA ALA A 827 15.01 -7.90 -30.94
C ALA A 827 14.93 -6.92 -29.75
N LEU A 828 16.08 -6.67 -29.12
CA LEU A 828 16.23 -5.64 -28.11
C LEU A 828 16.93 -4.42 -28.71
N HIS A 829 16.56 -3.25 -28.21
CA HIS A 829 17.02 -1.94 -28.63
C HIS A 829 17.51 -1.11 -27.44
N PRO A 830 18.57 -1.56 -26.72
CA PRO A 830 19.11 -0.83 -25.58
C PRO A 830 19.57 0.58 -25.93
N GLY A 831 20.05 0.78 -27.16
CA GLY A 831 20.49 2.09 -27.65
C GLY A 831 19.39 3.17 -27.69
N LEU A 832 18.11 2.79 -27.68
CA LEU A 832 17.00 3.77 -27.65
C LEU A 832 16.83 4.45 -26.29
N ALA A 833 17.41 3.89 -25.23
CA ALA A 833 17.42 4.47 -23.88
C ALA A 833 18.82 4.95 -23.49
N ASP A 834 18.90 5.98 -22.65
CA ASP A 834 20.19 6.49 -22.17
C ASP A 834 20.86 5.57 -21.15
N SER A 835 20.07 4.74 -20.47
CA SER A 835 20.58 3.70 -19.57
C SER A 835 21.27 2.55 -20.29
N ASN A 836 21.08 2.43 -21.61
CA ASN A 836 21.48 1.29 -22.43
C ASN A 836 20.99 -0.06 -21.87
N LYS A 837 19.90 -0.05 -21.10
CA LYS A 837 19.21 -1.24 -20.60
C LYS A 837 17.96 -1.48 -21.42
N ASP A 838 17.62 -2.74 -21.62
CA ASP A 838 16.40 -3.15 -22.29
C ASP A 838 15.98 -4.56 -21.87
N ILE A 839 14.69 -4.82 -21.93
CA ILE A 839 14.10 -6.12 -21.63
C ILE A 839 12.97 -6.39 -22.63
N ARG A 840 12.58 -7.65 -22.79
CA ARG A 840 11.37 -7.99 -23.55
C ARG A 840 10.15 -7.50 -22.78
N SER A 841 9.11 -7.13 -23.52
CA SER A 841 7.87 -6.60 -22.98
C SER A 841 6.69 -7.02 -23.86
N CYS A 842 5.48 -6.89 -23.33
CA CYS A 842 4.24 -7.12 -24.07
C CYS A 842 3.66 -5.78 -24.51
N ASP A 843 3.68 -5.50 -25.81
CA ASP A 843 2.97 -4.39 -26.44
C ASP A 843 1.53 -4.83 -26.76
N GLU A 844 0.55 -3.93 -26.66
CA GLU A 844 -0.86 -4.27 -26.91
C GLU A 844 -1.56 -3.18 -27.72
N TYR A 845 -2.43 -3.61 -28.64
CA TYR A 845 -3.34 -2.73 -29.36
C TYR A 845 -4.76 -3.30 -29.39
N THR A 846 -5.80 -2.52 -29.07
CA THR A 846 -5.73 -1.10 -28.67
C THR A 846 -5.09 -0.91 -27.29
N PHE A 847 -4.55 0.29 -27.04
CA PHE A 847 -3.77 0.57 -25.83
C PHE A 847 -4.57 0.34 -24.55
N ASN A 848 -3.90 -0.12 -23.48
CA ASN A 848 -4.52 -0.35 -22.17
C ASN A 848 -5.24 0.88 -21.57
N SER A 849 -4.79 2.09 -21.90
CA SER A 849 -5.42 3.36 -21.50
C SER A 849 -6.55 3.79 -22.44
N THR A 850 -7.33 2.83 -22.96
CA THR A 850 -8.51 3.09 -23.79
C THR A 850 -9.68 2.23 -23.35
N TYR A 851 -10.90 2.69 -23.63
CA TYR A 851 -12.10 1.88 -23.41
C TYR A 851 -12.24 0.75 -24.44
N GLU A 852 -11.57 0.84 -25.59
CA GLU A 852 -11.48 -0.20 -26.63
C GLU A 852 -10.47 -1.30 -26.29
N SER A 853 -9.66 -1.13 -25.22
CA SER A 853 -8.72 -2.17 -24.81
C SER A 853 -9.46 -3.49 -24.64
N ALA A 854 -8.95 -4.57 -25.23
CA ALA A 854 -9.58 -5.88 -25.05
C ALA A 854 -9.53 -6.36 -23.59
N GLY A 855 -8.67 -5.77 -22.76
CA GLY A 855 -8.65 -5.97 -21.31
C GLY A 855 -9.78 -5.26 -20.56
N MET A 856 -10.51 -4.33 -21.19
CA MET A 856 -11.59 -3.54 -20.59
C MET A 856 -12.91 -4.33 -20.55
N PRO A 857 -13.44 -4.70 -19.37
CA PRO A 857 -14.70 -5.43 -19.29
C PRO A 857 -15.89 -4.59 -19.77
N ALA A 858 -16.85 -5.21 -20.45
CA ALA A 858 -18.08 -4.54 -20.88
C ALA A 858 -18.87 -3.95 -19.70
N ALA A 859 -18.89 -4.64 -18.56
CA ALA A 859 -19.56 -4.19 -17.33
C ALA A 859 -18.96 -2.87 -16.76
N GLU A 860 -17.71 -2.55 -17.10
CA GLU A 860 -17.02 -1.33 -16.65
C GLU A 860 -17.01 -0.24 -17.72
N GLY A 861 -17.76 -0.42 -18.82
CA GLY A 861 -17.88 0.53 -19.93
C GLY A 861 -16.98 0.22 -21.13
N GLY A 862 -16.38 -0.96 -21.20
CA GLY A 862 -15.59 -1.41 -22.33
C GLY A 862 -16.33 -1.33 -23.66
N LYS A 863 -15.61 -0.89 -24.70
CA LYS A 863 -16.11 -0.63 -26.05
C LYS A 863 -15.69 -1.68 -27.07
N ASN A 864 -14.76 -2.55 -26.71
CA ASN A 864 -14.40 -3.71 -27.51
C ASN A 864 -15.58 -4.73 -27.50
N PRO A 865 -16.18 -5.09 -28.64
CA PRO A 865 -17.22 -6.12 -28.77
C PRO A 865 -16.74 -7.53 -28.43
N LYS A 866 -15.44 -7.78 -28.51
CA LYS A 866 -14.80 -9.06 -28.22
C LYS A 866 -13.69 -8.87 -27.18
N PRO A 867 -13.98 -8.42 -25.95
CA PRO A 867 -12.95 -8.31 -24.93
C PRO A 867 -12.37 -9.70 -24.64
N VAL A 868 -11.12 -9.76 -24.18
CA VAL A 868 -10.50 -11.05 -23.82
C VAL A 868 -11.33 -11.72 -22.72
N SER A 869 -11.47 -13.03 -22.85
CA SER A 869 -12.06 -13.90 -21.85
C SER A 869 -11.10 -14.07 -20.67
N ASP A 870 -11.63 -14.26 -19.47
CA ASP A 870 -10.81 -14.55 -18.29
C ASP A 870 -10.12 -15.92 -18.41
N ALA A 871 -10.65 -16.83 -19.24
CA ALA A 871 -10.06 -18.15 -19.46
C ALA A 871 -8.83 -18.14 -20.38
N LYS A 872 -8.75 -17.22 -21.35
CA LYS A 872 -7.67 -17.19 -22.35
C LYS A 872 -6.77 -15.96 -22.27
N GLN A 873 -7.22 -14.87 -21.65
CA GLN A 873 -6.45 -13.65 -21.33
C GLN A 873 -5.34 -13.34 -22.35
N GLY A 874 -5.68 -12.59 -23.39
CA GLY A 874 -4.72 -12.14 -24.39
C GLY A 874 -4.10 -13.23 -25.29
N ARG A 875 -4.15 -14.54 -24.97
CA ARG A 875 -3.70 -15.61 -25.88
C ARG A 875 -4.53 -15.67 -27.16
N GLU A 876 -5.76 -15.20 -27.07
CA GLU A 876 -6.69 -15.06 -28.19
C GLU A 876 -6.50 -13.75 -28.97
N CYS A 877 -5.49 -12.94 -28.62
CA CYS A 877 -5.00 -11.87 -29.50
C CYS A 877 -4.12 -12.46 -30.62
N VAL A 878 -4.00 -11.72 -31.72
CA VAL A 878 -2.90 -11.87 -32.68
C VAL A 878 -1.57 -11.74 -31.94
N GLN A 879 -0.72 -12.75 -32.03
CA GLN A 879 0.60 -12.79 -31.38
C GLN A 879 1.68 -12.41 -32.40
N THR A 880 2.42 -11.35 -32.14
CA THR A 880 3.56 -10.96 -32.97
C THR A 880 4.84 -10.80 -32.15
N TYR A 881 5.98 -10.73 -32.82
CA TYR A 881 7.24 -10.34 -32.21
C TYR A 881 8.13 -9.65 -33.23
N GLU A 882 8.97 -8.75 -32.76
CA GLU A 882 10.01 -8.15 -33.60
C GLU A 882 11.25 -9.03 -33.56
N THR A 883 11.89 -9.30 -34.70
CA THR A 883 13.16 -10.02 -34.75
C THR A 883 14.16 -9.35 -35.67
N LYS A 884 15.46 -9.57 -35.39
CA LYS A 884 16.56 -9.16 -36.25
C LYS A 884 17.14 -10.39 -36.93
N LEU A 885 17.05 -10.44 -38.25
CA LEU A 885 17.60 -11.52 -39.06
C LEU A 885 19.14 -11.43 -39.11
N SER A 886 19.78 -12.52 -39.54
CA SER A 886 21.25 -12.60 -39.65
C SER A 886 21.85 -11.60 -40.65
N ASP A 887 21.06 -11.15 -41.62
CA ASP A 887 21.45 -10.11 -42.59
C ASP A 887 21.30 -8.67 -42.04
N GLY A 888 20.86 -8.54 -40.78
CA GLY A 888 20.64 -7.26 -40.11
C GLY A 888 19.23 -6.68 -40.28
N THR A 889 18.38 -7.28 -41.10
CA THR A 889 17.01 -6.81 -41.35
C THR A 889 16.11 -7.02 -40.13
N PHE A 890 15.37 -6.00 -39.74
CA PHE A 890 14.33 -6.12 -38.73
C PHE A 890 12.99 -6.55 -39.36
N LYS A 891 12.27 -7.42 -38.66
CA LYS A 891 11.00 -8.01 -39.10
C LYS A 891 9.99 -7.98 -37.97
N LEU A 892 8.75 -7.62 -38.27
CA LEU A 892 7.61 -8.03 -37.45
C LEU A 892 7.06 -9.32 -38.03
N TYR A 893 7.06 -10.37 -37.21
CA TYR A 893 6.49 -11.67 -37.55
C TYR A 893 5.35 -12.02 -36.61
N ASP A 894 4.40 -12.81 -37.09
CA ASP A 894 3.48 -13.51 -36.22
C ASP A 894 4.20 -14.70 -35.58
N ASP A 895 3.95 -14.89 -34.29
CA ASP A 895 4.68 -15.84 -33.47
C ASP A 895 4.26 -17.28 -33.79
N GLU A 896 5.20 -18.05 -34.35
CA GLU A 896 4.98 -19.42 -34.78
C GLU A 896 4.70 -20.39 -33.62
N ARG A 897 4.98 -19.97 -32.36
CA ARG A 897 4.61 -20.71 -31.15
C ARG A 897 3.12 -20.58 -30.80
N PHE A 898 2.36 -19.89 -31.64
CA PHE A 898 0.92 -19.79 -31.51
C PHE A 898 0.26 -20.13 -32.86
N ALA A 899 -1.05 -20.38 -32.80
CA ALA A 899 -1.85 -20.60 -34.00
C ALA A 899 -1.69 -19.40 -34.95
N ALA A 900 -1.66 -19.67 -36.26
CA ALA A 900 -1.59 -18.61 -37.25
C ALA A 900 -2.81 -17.68 -37.13
N PRO A 901 -2.63 -16.35 -37.31
CA PRO A 901 -3.74 -15.41 -37.26
C PRO A 901 -4.91 -15.80 -38.17
N THR A 902 -6.12 -15.81 -37.64
CA THR A 902 -7.36 -15.98 -38.41
C THR A 902 -7.96 -14.64 -38.83
N TRP A 903 -7.50 -13.55 -38.20
CA TRP A 903 -8.01 -12.19 -38.33
C TRP A 903 -9.40 -11.96 -37.71
N ASP A 904 -9.87 -12.94 -36.93
CA ASP A 904 -11.10 -12.89 -36.12
C ASP A 904 -10.80 -12.72 -34.61
N GLU A 905 -9.52 -12.60 -34.24
CA GLU A 905 -9.03 -12.41 -32.87
C GLU A 905 -9.61 -11.16 -32.19
N THR A 906 -9.45 -11.10 -30.87
CA THR A 906 -10.01 -10.04 -30.01
C THR A 906 -9.16 -8.76 -29.98
N CYS A 907 -7.86 -8.88 -30.26
CA CYS A 907 -6.83 -7.86 -30.09
C CYS A 907 -5.54 -8.28 -30.78
N GLY A 908 -4.49 -7.45 -30.68
CA GLY A 908 -3.11 -7.91 -30.90
C GLY A 908 -2.23 -7.62 -29.71
N ARG A 909 -1.33 -8.56 -29.38
CA ARG A 909 -0.23 -8.35 -28.45
C ARG A 909 1.10 -8.79 -29.06
N SER A 910 2.17 -8.07 -28.75
CA SER A 910 3.48 -8.29 -29.37
C SER A 910 4.60 -8.43 -28.35
N SER A 911 5.52 -9.36 -28.58
CA SER A 911 6.77 -9.45 -27.82
C SER A 911 7.80 -8.50 -28.43
N LEU A 912 7.93 -7.32 -27.82
CA LEU A 912 8.81 -6.23 -28.27
C LEU A 912 9.80 -5.81 -27.19
N SER A 913 10.90 -5.18 -27.58
CA SER A 913 11.73 -4.36 -26.71
C SER A 913 10.88 -3.40 -25.85
N ARG A 914 11.19 -3.29 -24.56
CA ARG A 914 10.54 -2.33 -23.65
C ARG A 914 10.80 -0.91 -24.09
N ASN A 915 12.01 -0.61 -24.59
CA ASN A 915 12.35 0.70 -25.10
C ASN A 915 11.53 1.09 -26.34
N VAL A 916 11.13 0.11 -27.16
CA VAL A 916 10.23 0.33 -28.31
C VAL A 916 8.78 0.51 -27.85
N ASN A 917 8.25 -0.42 -27.06
CA ASN A 917 6.87 -0.41 -26.56
C ASN A 917 6.55 0.83 -25.70
N SER A 918 7.32 1.07 -24.64
CA SER A 918 7.06 2.22 -23.78
C SER A 918 7.45 3.54 -24.45
N GLY A 919 8.45 3.51 -25.33
CA GLY A 919 8.89 4.68 -26.09
C GLY A 919 7.86 5.16 -27.10
N SER A 920 7.11 4.26 -27.76
CA SER A 920 6.16 4.64 -28.81
C SER A 920 5.00 5.50 -28.32
N MET A 921 4.75 5.53 -27.01
CA MET A 921 3.73 6.36 -26.37
C MET A 921 4.32 7.49 -25.49
N SER A 922 5.64 7.70 -25.51
CA SER A 922 6.31 8.59 -24.54
C SER A 922 5.88 10.06 -24.62
N HIS A 923 5.46 10.55 -25.80
CA HIS A 923 4.99 11.92 -25.98
C HIS A 923 3.48 12.09 -25.77
N TRP A 924 2.76 11.03 -25.37
CA TRP A 924 1.32 11.08 -25.09
C TRP A 924 0.94 12.20 -24.11
N GLY A 925 1.77 12.49 -23.10
CA GLY A 925 1.52 13.60 -22.16
C GLY A 925 1.44 14.97 -22.85
N THR A 926 2.27 15.19 -23.87
CA THR A 926 2.26 16.40 -24.70
C THR A 926 1.01 16.45 -25.59
N PHE A 927 0.66 15.34 -26.24
CA PHE A 927 -0.58 15.22 -27.01
C PHE A 927 -1.81 15.51 -26.15
N ALA A 928 -1.94 14.81 -25.02
CA ALA A 928 -3.08 14.90 -24.13
C ALA A 928 -3.24 16.31 -23.55
N SER A 929 -2.15 17.01 -23.23
CA SER A 929 -2.21 18.40 -22.76
C SER A 929 -2.50 19.41 -23.88
N THR A 930 -1.96 19.19 -25.09
CA THR A 930 -2.17 20.06 -26.26
C THR A 930 -3.63 20.06 -26.71
N PHE A 931 -4.24 18.88 -26.76
CA PHE A 931 -5.65 18.71 -27.12
C PHE A 931 -6.60 18.68 -25.92
N ARG A 932 -6.07 18.81 -24.70
CA ARG A 932 -6.79 18.71 -23.43
C ARG A 932 -7.68 17.47 -23.35
N MET A 933 -7.13 16.29 -23.61
CA MET A 933 -7.85 15.02 -23.60
C MET A 933 -8.32 14.64 -22.19
N LEU A 934 -9.62 14.46 -22.01
CA LEU A 934 -10.21 13.97 -20.75
C LEU A 934 -10.83 12.57 -20.90
N ASP A 935 -11.22 11.97 -19.78
CA ASP A 935 -11.99 10.72 -19.74
C ASP A 935 -13.09 10.68 -20.80
N LYS A 936 -13.05 9.65 -21.66
CA LYS A 936 -13.96 9.38 -22.80
C LYS A 936 -13.85 10.33 -24.00
N ASP A 937 -12.94 11.31 -23.99
CA ASP A 937 -12.65 12.05 -25.22
C ASP A 937 -12.10 11.10 -26.29
N THR A 938 -12.50 11.32 -27.53
CA THR A 938 -12.11 10.48 -28.65
C THR A 938 -10.82 10.96 -29.31
N TYR A 939 -9.96 10.03 -29.73
CA TYR A 939 -8.78 10.28 -30.55
C TYR A 939 -8.53 9.09 -31.48
N TRP A 940 -7.78 9.31 -32.55
CA TRP A 940 -7.36 8.23 -33.45
C TRP A 940 -5.83 8.17 -33.53
N VAL A 941 -5.29 7.10 -34.10
CA VAL A 941 -3.85 6.84 -34.11
C VAL A 941 -3.36 6.89 -35.56
N ASP A 942 -2.47 7.84 -35.83
CA ASP A 942 -1.86 7.99 -37.15
C ASP A 942 -0.53 7.26 -37.24
N ILE A 943 -0.38 6.39 -38.25
CA ILE A 943 0.79 5.52 -38.40
C ILE A 943 1.35 5.59 -39.81
N GLN A 944 2.51 6.24 -39.94
CA GLN A 944 3.19 6.42 -41.22
C GLN A 944 4.09 5.24 -41.59
N GLY A 945 4.16 4.97 -42.90
CA GLY A 945 5.15 4.09 -43.51
C GLY A 945 4.62 2.75 -44.00
N LEU A 946 3.32 2.46 -43.87
CA LEU A 946 2.72 1.17 -44.23
C LEU A 946 1.66 1.29 -45.34
N LYS A 947 1.70 2.37 -46.12
CA LYS A 947 0.76 2.69 -47.23
C LYS A 947 0.67 1.59 -48.27
N ASP A 948 1.79 0.92 -48.55
CA ASP A 948 1.91 -0.09 -49.61
C ASP A 948 1.56 -1.51 -49.11
N CYS A 949 1.15 -1.67 -47.86
CA CYS A 949 0.83 -2.96 -47.27
C CYS A 949 -0.61 -3.37 -47.59
N ASP A 950 -0.79 -4.50 -48.26
CA ASP A 950 -2.11 -5.01 -48.65
C ASP A 950 -2.77 -5.80 -47.50
N THR A 951 -3.77 -5.19 -46.86
CA THR A 951 -4.56 -5.83 -45.79
C THR A 951 -5.75 -6.62 -46.29
N THR A 952 -5.96 -6.74 -47.61
CA THR A 952 -7.06 -7.54 -48.18
C THR A 952 -6.72 -9.02 -48.25
N THR A 953 -5.43 -9.34 -48.38
CA THR A 953 -4.92 -10.72 -48.44
C THR A 953 -4.83 -11.36 -47.06
N ASP A 954 -4.79 -12.70 -47.00
CA ASP A 954 -4.63 -13.45 -45.75
C ASP A 954 -3.22 -13.30 -45.14
N THR A 955 -2.22 -13.01 -45.95
CA THR A 955 -0.82 -12.81 -45.54
C THR A 955 -0.42 -11.36 -45.74
N VAL A 956 -0.17 -10.65 -44.65
CA VAL A 956 0.28 -9.26 -44.66
C VAL A 956 1.79 -9.23 -44.82
N LYS A 957 2.26 -9.04 -46.06
CA LYS A 957 3.68 -8.98 -46.39
C LYS A 957 4.04 -7.67 -47.09
N CYS A 958 4.93 -6.89 -46.48
CA CYS A 958 5.35 -5.61 -47.03
C CYS A 958 6.65 -5.08 -46.41
N THR A 959 7.05 -3.86 -46.79
CA THR A 959 8.18 -3.14 -46.19
C THR A 959 7.72 -1.79 -45.71
N MET A 960 7.97 -1.51 -44.43
CA MET A 960 7.68 -0.23 -43.81
C MET A 960 8.67 0.84 -44.28
N LYS A 961 8.16 2.01 -44.72
CA LYS A 961 8.92 3.16 -45.22
C LYS A 961 8.44 4.48 -44.57
N PRO A 962 8.83 4.76 -43.31
CA PRO A 962 8.37 5.92 -42.53
C PRO A 962 8.79 7.31 -43.02
#